data_AF-A0A7C6VXP2-F1
#
_entry.id   AF-A0A7C6VXP2-F1
#
_cell.length_a   1.000
_cell.length_b   1.000
_cell.length_c   1.000
_cell.angle_alpha   90.00
_cell.angle_beta   90.00
_cell.angle_gamma   90.00
#
_symmetry.space_group_name_H-M   'P 1'
#
loop_
_entity.id
_entity.type
_entity.pdbx_description
1 polymer ?
#
loop_
_entity_poly.entity_id
_entity_poly.type
_entity_poly.pdbx_seq_one_letter_code
_entity_poly.pdbx_strand_id
1 'polypeptide(L)'
;MNDDSTIPPSSGALPLGLLFDPAAEQAVRDRILPLLADRPVRPWPYRFGQLPDWAEGTTVLVYLDDAALAELAPEAVVRCWRLGLLPHPGLNQARLCFGVAQRLEHALDDALRCEKDRRVDLLSCNGRLVFNSVIVGKVFTLGGAGQAPSFRDRFQGFLRILRAGFGAMKPRPYTLTTGKDKSLATAALGIVIVEEGGSSLLSRRILDDAGSNDGMLHALVLAPRSRMEMLRFLLAALLPASQRKKPPPFVGHLKTAALTVTSPEPLDYLHDGAWTSARQLELAVAPKALRLLPGRHLNLREDAPQTKELHKVQGLPVGEARAALISKPLPWLHRASTEEFKDLYLALRDNARPAPAYLTLMVLATLLATIGLFADSAPVIIGAMILAPLMAPIISLAMAVVRQDNVLLADSLGTLGIGVLLALGCAAALTWVIPLQVVTGEIAARLNPTLLDLGVAIVSGVAGAYAHAREEVARSLAGVAIAVALVPPLAVSGIGLGWGDWTLFRGSFLLFLTNLFGIVLAGNLTFLLLGFGPFGRARRGLLVSLALVAVVSAPLGVGFARMVEEKAVVRALEGWEAEGVVLREVAVRPGDPLYLSARLLSSSTLDDAAVERVKRAIESRLDQPVTLEADVAIRR
;
A
#
# COMPACT_ATOMS: atom_id res chain seq x y z
N MET A 1 -16.41 -60.60 64.65
CA MET A 1 -15.49 -59.44 64.82
C MET A 1 -14.15 -59.89 64.29
N ASN A 2 -13.92 -59.76 62.99
CA ASN A 2 -13.31 -58.61 62.29
C ASN A 2 -11.91 -59.10 61.84
N ASP A 3 -11.39 -58.84 60.65
CA ASP A 3 -11.86 -58.03 59.53
C ASP A 3 -11.13 -58.54 58.28
N ASP A 4 -11.88 -58.70 57.20
CA ASP A 4 -11.42 -59.13 55.89
C ASP A 4 -11.06 -57.86 55.13
N SER A 5 -9.77 -57.47 55.09
CA SER A 5 -9.35 -56.27 54.38
C SER A 5 -9.20 -56.58 52.89
N THR A 6 -10.34 -56.57 52.21
CA THR A 6 -10.45 -56.51 50.75
C THR A 6 -9.73 -55.27 50.23
N ILE A 7 -8.68 -55.51 49.45
CA ILE A 7 -8.12 -54.53 48.51
C ILE A 7 -9.26 -54.06 47.60
N PRO A 8 -9.48 -52.75 47.42
CA PRO A 8 -10.53 -52.29 46.52
C PRO A 8 -10.19 -52.75 45.08
N PRO A 9 -11.18 -53.24 44.31
CA PRO A 9 -10.95 -53.60 42.93
C PRO A 9 -10.51 -52.34 42.17
N SER A 10 -9.42 -52.47 41.40
CA SER A 10 -8.98 -51.49 40.42
C SER A 10 -10.18 -51.02 39.59
N SER A 11 -10.46 -49.71 39.64
CA SER A 11 -11.47 -49.04 38.82
C SER A 11 -11.39 -49.54 37.38
N GLY A 12 -12.52 -50.00 36.82
CA GLY A 12 -12.62 -50.57 35.48
C GLY A 12 -12.08 -49.65 34.40
N ALA A 13 -10.80 -49.81 34.06
CA ALA A 13 -10.17 -49.14 32.94
C ALA A 13 -10.70 -49.78 31.66
N LEU A 14 -11.45 -49.01 30.85
CA LEU A 14 -11.84 -49.41 29.50
C LEU A 14 -10.58 -49.86 28.72
N PRO A 15 -10.64 -50.97 27.96
CA PRO A 15 -9.49 -51.47 27.21
C PRO A 15 -8.98 -50.42 26.23
N LEU A 16 -7.66 -50.22 26.19
CA LEU A 16 -7.00 -49.23 25.34
C LEU A 16 -6.58 -49.90 24.02
N GLY A 17 -7.05 -49.38 22.89
CA GLY A 17 -6.57 -49.80 21.58
C GLY A 17 -5.27 -49.07 21.22
N LEU A 18 -4.34 -49.73 20.54
CA LEU A 18 -3.17 -49.08 19.94
C LEU A 18 -3.09 -49.46 18.46
N LEU A 19 -3.38 -48.50 17.58
CA LEU A 19 -3.16 -48.62 16.15
C LEU A 19 -1.79 -48.05 15.80
N PHE A 20 -0.99 -48.83 15.08
CA PHE A 20 0.37 -48.42 14.71
C PHE A 20 0.72 -48.78 13.28
N ASP A 21 1.65 -48.03 12.69
CA ASP A 21 2.20 -48.30 11.37
C ASP A 21 2.93 -49.67 11.40
N PRO A 22 2.55 -50.64 10.56
CA PRO A 22 3.23 -51.93 10.47
C PRO A 22 4.75 -51.81 10.29
N ALA A 23 5.24 -50.78 9.59
CA ALA A 23 6.67 -50.54 9.40
C ALA A 23 7.37 -50.12 10.71
N ALA A 24 6.62 -49.62 11.69
CA ALA A 24 7.13 -49.16 12.99
C ALA A 24 6.92 -50.17 14.13
N GLU A 25 6.60 -51.43 13.82
CA GLU A 25 6.30 -52.47 14.83
C GLU A 25 7.40 -52.62 15.88
N GLN A 26 8.67 -52.64 15.45
CA GLN A 26 9.81 -52.75 16.37
C GLN A 26 9.88 -51.54 17.33
N ALA A 27 9.68 -50.33 16.81
CA ALA A 27 9.68 -49.12 17.62
C ALA A 27 8.53 -49.10 18.63
N VAL A 28 7.36 -49.63 18.25
CA VAL A 28 6.20 -49.77 19.15
C VAL A 28 6.50 -50.73 20.28
N ARG A 29 7.09 -51.90 19.99
CA ARG A 29 7.48 -52.91 20.99
C ARG A 29 8.52 -52.39 21.96
N ASP A 30 9.53 -51.67 21.46
CA ASP A 30 10.67 -51.26 22.27
C ASP A 30 10.43 -49.95 23.04
N ARG A 31 9.56 -49.05 22.53
CA ARG A 31 9.40 -47.70 23.09
C ARG A 31 8.00 -47.36 23.60
N ILE A 32 6.94 -47.91 23.01
CA ILE A 32 5.56 -47.54 23.35
C ILE A 32 4.94 -48.51 24.33
N LEU A 33 5.02 -49.82 24.05
CA LEU A 33 4.43 -50.85 24.93
C LEU A 33 5.01 -50.86 26.35
N PRO A 34 6.32 -50.65 26.59
CA PRO A 34 6.87 -50.60 27.94
C PRO A 34 6.31 -49.44 28.77
N LEU A 35 6.00 -48.30 28.13
CA LEU A 35 5.38 -47.13 28.78
C LEU A 35 3.90 -47.35 29.11
N LEU A 36 3.30 -48.44 28.63
CA LEU A 36 1.90 -48.80 28.81
C LEU A 36 1.72 -50.08 29.64
N ALA A 37 2.79 -50.62 30.24
CA ALA A 37 2.77 -51.91 30.93
C ALA A 37 1.73 -52.01 32.06
N ASP A 38 1.41 -50.88 32.70
CA ASP A 38 0.43 -50.80 33.79
C ASP A 38 -1.03 -50.81 33.31
N ARG A 39 -1.29 -50.93 31.99
CA ARG A 39 -2.63 -50.89 31.41
C ARG A 39 -2.84 -52.02 30.39
N PRO A 40 -4.06 -52.60 30.30
CA PRO A 40 -4.38 -53.58 29.26
C PRO A 40 -4.52 -52.89 27.90
N VAL A 41 -3.48 -52.99 27.07
CA VAL A 41 -3.44 -52.42 25.70
C VAL A 41 -3.55 -53.53 24.65
N ARG A 42 -4.34 -53.29 23.60
CA ARG A 42 -4.48 -54.18 22.44
C ARG A 42 -3.75 -53.56 21.23
N PRO A 43 -2.49 -53.91 20.98
CA PRO A 43 -1.77 -53.44 19.79
C PRO A 43 -2.33 -54.08 18.53
N TRP A 44 -2.53 -53.28 17.48
CA TRP A 44 -3.03 -53.71 16.18
C TRP A 44 -2.31 -52.98 15.04
N PRO A 45 -1.69 -53.69 14.09
CA PRO A 45 -1.04 -53.08 12.94
C PRO A 45 -2.10 -52.52 11.97
N TYR A 46 -2.03 -51.23 11.65
CA TYR A 46 -3.01 -50.57 10.80
C TYR A 46 -2.86 -50.99 9.33
N ARG A 47 -3.99 -51.35 8.71
CA ARG A 47 -4.10 -51.58 7.27
C ARG A 47 -5.42 -51.00 6.77
N PHE A 48 -5.38 -50.30 5.64
CA PHE A 48 -6.57 -49.71 5.05
C PHE A 48 -7.68 -50.77 4.84
N GLY A 49 -8.89 -50.47 5.30
CA GLY A 49 -10.04 -51.39 5.22
C GLY A 49 -10.03 -52.59 6.19
N GLN A 50 -8.96 -52.80 6.97
CA GLN A 50 -8.85 -53.90 7.96
C GLN A 50 -8.67 -53.33 9.36
N LEU A 51 -9.78 -52.92 9.96
CA LEU A 51 -9.84 -52.36 11.31
C LEU A 51 -10.31 -53.41 12.33
N PRO A 52 -9.81 -53.32 13.58
CA PRO A 52 -10.29 -54.19 14.66
C PRO A 52 -11.73 -53.83 15.05
N ASP A 53 -12.49 -54.85 15.45
CA ASP A 53 -13.87 -54.70 15.94
C ASP A 53 -13.86 -54.33 17.43
N TRP A 54 -13.48 -53.08 17.71
CA TRP A 54 -13.52 -52.51 19.06
C TRP A 54 -14.81 -51.74 19.28
N ALA A 55 -15.36 -51.84 20.49
CA ALA A 55 -16.61 -51.19 20.87
C ALA A 55 -16.59 -49.66 20.66
N GLU A 56 -17.76 -49.08 20.44
CA GLU A 56 -17.92 -47.62 20.35
C GLU A 56 -17.38 -46.92 21.61
N GLY A 57 -16.77 -45.73 21.44
CA GLY A 57 -16.19 -44.98 22.55
C GLY A 57 -14.84 -45.49 23.07
N THR A 58 -14.31 -46.58 22.51
CA THR A 58 -12.96 -47.08 22.85
C THR A 58 -11.91 -45.99 22.66
N THR A 59 -10.98 -45.87 23.61
CA THR A 59 -9.81 -45.01 23.43
C THR A 59 -8.79 -45.73 22.58
N VAL A 60 -8.40 -45.10 21.47
CA VAL A 60 -7.45 -45.63 20.51
C VAL A 60 -6.25 -44.71 20.44
N LEU A 61 -5.10 -45.19 20.92
CA LEU A 61 -3.82 -44.56 20.66
C LEU A 61 -3.42 -44.81 19.21
N VAL A 62 -2.98 -43.77 18.51
CA VAL A 62 -2.66 -43.82 17.08
C VAL A 62 -1.21 -43.39 16.87
N TYR A 63 -0.40 -44.30 16.35
CA TYR A 63 0.98 -44.07 15.96
C TYR A 63 1.15 -44.33 14.46
N LEU A 64 0.65 -43.39 13.65
CA LEU A 64 0.57 -43.46 12.18
C LEU A 64 1.18 -42.19 11.55
N ASP A 65 1.55 -42.26 10.28
CA ASP A 65 1.89 -41.08 9.49
C ASP A 65 0.65 -40.25 9.09
N ASP A 66 0.87 -39.09 8.48
CA ASP A 66 -0.24 -38.21 8.05
C ASP A 66 -1.17 -38.90 7.05
N ALA A 67 -0.66 -39.73 6.15
CA ALA A 67 -1.46 -40.39 5.11
C ALA A 67 -2.40 -41.46 5.70
N ALA A 68 -1.87 -42.36 6.53
CA ALA A 68 -2.66 -43.39 7.19
C ALA A 68 -3.64 -42.78 8.21
N LEU A 69 -3.28 -41.69 8.89
CA LEU A 69 -4.22 -40.97 9.74
C LEU A 69 -5.37 -40.34 8.94
N ALA A 70 -5.08 -39.77 7.77
CA ALA A 70 -6.11 -39.21 6.89
C ALA A 70 -7.15 -40.25 6.44
N GLU A 71 -6.72 -41.50 6.28
CA GLU A 71 -7.59 -42.63 5.95
C GLU A 71 -8.33 -43.19 7.18
N LEU A 72 -7.68 -43.22 8.36
CA LEU A 72 -8.27 -43.71 9.59
C LEU A 72 -9.34 -42.78 10.18
N ALA A 73 -9.15 -41.47 10.13
CA ALA A 73 -10.01 -40.53 10.86
C ALA A 73 -11.51 -40.61 10.46
N PRO A 74 -11.89 -40.69 9.18
CA PRO A 74 -13.29 -40.90 8.79
C PRO A 74 -13.88 -42.19 9.38
N GLU A 75 -13.12 -43.30 9.36
CA GLU A 75 -13.54 -44.58 9.93
C GLU A 75 -13.67 -44.54 11.47
N ALA A 76 -12.81 -43.76 12.13
CA ALA A 76 -12.85 -43.52 13.57
C ALA A 76 -14.06 -42.67 13.99
N VAL A 77 -14.48 -41.71 13.15
CA VAL A 77 -15.72 -40.95 13.33
C VAL A 77 -16.93 -41.88 13.29
N VAL A 78 -17.02 -42.76 12.28
CA VAL A 78 -18.13 -43.72 12.15
C VAL A 78 -18.21 -44.64 13.37
N ARG A 79 -17.08 -45.13 13.87
CA ARG A 79 -17.01 -46.01 15.05
C ARG A 79 -17.07 -45.28 16.40
N CYS A 80 -17.21 -43.95 16.38
CA CYS A 80 -17.22 -43.12 17.58
C CYS A 80 -16.00 -43.35 18.52
N TRP A 81 -14.83 -43.66 17.95
CA TRP A 81 -13.60 -43.88 18.72
C TRP A 81 -13.02 -42.56 19.24
N ARG A 82 -12.37 -42.61 20.42
CA ARG A 82 -11.63 -41.48 20.99
C ARG A 82 -10.16 -41.61 20.63
N LEU A 83 -9.64 -40.73 19.78
CA LEU A 83 -8.27 -40.85 19.28
C LEU A 83 -7.26 -40.11 20.16
N GLY A 84 -6.20 -40.78 20.57
CA GLY A 84 -5.01 -40.18 21.17
C GLY A 84 -3.83 -40.29 20.20
N LEU A 85 -3.37 -39.16 19.66
CA LEU A 85 -2.30 -39.16 18.64
C LEU A 85 -0.92 -39.19 19.29
N LEU A 86 -0.05 -40.08 18.80
CA LEU A 86 1.33 -40.22 19.23
C LEU A 86 2.30 -39.72 18.14
N PRO A 87 3.49 -39.19 18.50
CA PRO A 87 4.39 -38.54 17.55
C PRO A 87 5.14 -39.55 16.68
N HIS A 88 4.52 -39.99 15.59
CA HIS A 88 5.17 -40.76 14.53
C HIS A 88 6.11 -39.86 13.70
N PRO A 89 7.27 -40.34 13.23
CA PRO A 89 8.18 -39.55 12.37
C PRO A 89 7.52 -39.00 11.09
N GLY A 90 6.52 -39.70 10.58
CA GLY A 90 5.72 -39.28 9.42
C GLY A 90 4.50 -38.41 9.74
N LEU A 91 4.22 -38.11 11.02
CA LEU A 91 3.09 -37.27 11.46
C LEU A 91 3.56 -35.80 11.53
N ASN A 92 3.66 -35.15 10.38
CA ASN A 92 4.20 -33.80 10.30
C ASN A 92 3.10 -32.74 10.39
N GLN A 93 2.07 -32.87 9.56
CA GLN A 93 0.99 -31.91 9.41
C GLN A 93 -0.06 -32.08 10.51
N ALA A 94 -0.53 -33.30 10.74
CA ALA A 94 -1.53 -33.59 11.76
C ALA A 94 -1.01 -33.31 13.18
N ARG A 95 0.30 -33.48 13.42
CA ARG A 95 0.93 -33.11 14.70
C ARG A 95 0.81 -31.61 14.99
N LEU A 96 0.93 -30.77 13.96
CA LEU A 96 0.77 -29.32 14.08
C LEU A 96 -0.71 -28.93 14.22
N CYS A 97 -1.58 -29.53 13.41
CA CYS A 97 -3.04 -29.36 13.45
C CYS A 97 -3.62 -29.69 14.84
N PHE A 98 -3.28 -30.85 15.37
CA PHE A 98 -3.83 -31.38 16.62
C PHE A 98 -2.98 -31.11 17.86
N GLY A 99 -1.93 -30.28 17.73
CA GLY A 99 -1.11 -29.82 18.87
C GLY A 99 -0.36 -30.93 19.61
N VAL A 100 0.04 -31.99 18.91
CA VAL A 100 0.69 -33.18 19.49
C VAL A 100 2.15 -32.87 19.84
N ALA A 101 2.57 -33.25 21.04
CA ALA A 101 3.94 -33.05 21.51
C ALA A 101 4.95 -33.88 20.68
N GLN A 102 6.15 -33.33 20.42
CA GLN A 102 7.19 -34.07 19.70
C GLN A 102 7.78 -35.24 20.50
N ARG A 103 7.76 -35.15 21.84
CA ARG A 103 8.25 -36.21 22.72
C ARG A 103 7.13 -37.21 23.01
N LEU A 104 7.44 -38.49 22.87
CA LEU A 104 6.48 -39.59 23.00
C LEU A 104 5.84 -39.63 24.40
N GLU A 105 6.66 -39.44 25.44
CA GLU A 105 6.23 -39.48 26.83
C GLU A 105 5.19 -38.39 27.13
N HIS A 106 5.42 -37.20 26.58
CA HIS A 106 4.51 -36.07 26.70
C HIS A 106 3.19 -36.30 25.96
N ALA A 107 3.22 -36.86 24.75
CA ALA A 107 2.01 -37.16 24.00
C ALA A 107 1.19 -38.30 24.64
N LEU A 108 1.87 -39.32 25.18
CA LEU A 108 1.22 -40.36 25.99
C LEU A 108 0.57 -39.78 27.24
N ASP A 109 1.26 -38.89 27.94
CA ASP A 109 0.71 -38.23 29.12
C ASP A 109 -0.57 -37.45 28.79
N ASP A 110 -0.55 -36.70 27.68
CA ASP A 110 -1.71 -35.96 27.18
C ASP A 110 -2.88 -36.92 26.84
N ALA A 111 -2.61 -38.03 26.15
CA ALA A 111 -3.65 -38.99 25.76
C ALA A 111 -4.18 -39.83 26.93
N LEU A 112 -3.38 -40.11 27.96
CA LEU A 112 -3.75 -41.01 29.05
C LEU A 112 -4.34 -40.31 30.28
N ARG A 113 -4.00 -39.04 30.52
CA ARG A 113 -4.52 -38.24 31.65
C ARG A 113 -5.80 -37.48 31.31
N CYS A 114 -6.07 -37.24 30.02
CA CYS A 114 -7.24 -36.46 29.62
C CYS A 114 -8.51 -37.32 29.73
N GLU A 115 -9.36 -37.01 30.71
CA GLU A 115 -10.65 -37.71 30.89
C GLU A 115 -11.72 -37.24 29.90
N LYS A 116 -11.57 -36.04 29.33
CA LYS A 116 -12.53 -35.43 28.41
C LYS A 116 -11.98 -35.39 26.98
N ASP A 117 -12.69 -36.04 26.06
CA ASP A 117 -12.45 -35.88 24.63
C ASP A 117 -12.97 -34.53 24.14
N ARG A 118 -12.24 -33.94 23.19
CA ARG A 118 -12.68 -32.76 22.45
C ARG A 118 -13.22 -33.19 21.10
N ARG A 119 -14.31 -32.55 20.67
CA ARG A 119 -14.82 -32.73 19.31
C ARG A 119 -14.21 -31.70 18.39
N VAL A 120 -13.55 -32.15 17.34
CA VAL A 120 -12.89 -31.29 16.36
C VAL A 120 -13.57 -31.40 15.01
N ASP A 121 -13.61 -30.28 14.30
CA ASP A 121 -14.01 -30.21 12.91
C ASP A 121 -13.03 -31.02 12.04
N LEU A 122 -13.51 -31.48 10.89
CA LEU A 122 -12.68 -32.15 9.90
C LEU A 122 -12.90 -31.49 8.54
N LEU A 123 -11.90 -30.78 8.04
CA LEU A 123 -11.87 -30.33 6.65
C LEU A 123 -11.46 -31.47 5.71
N SER A 124 -12.24 -31.67 4.66
CA SER A 124 -11.93 -32.59 3.57
C SER A 124 -11.87 -31.86 2.22
N CYS A 125 -11.06 -32.37 1.31
CA CYS A 125 -10.96 -31.94 -0.08
C CYS A 125 -10.98 -33.18 -0.99
N ASN A 126 -11.98 -33.28 -1.87
CA ASN A 126 -12.20 -34.44 -2.75
C ASN A 126 -12.14 -35.78 -1.98
N GLY A 127 -12.75 -35.82 -0.78
CA GLY A 127 -12.79 -37.01 0.07
C GLY A 127 -11.52 -37.29 0.90
N ARG A 128 -10.45 -36.51 0.75
CA ARG A 128 -9.22 -36.62 1.57
C ARG A 128 -9.17 -35.56 2.65
N LEU A 129 -8.76 -35.92 3.87
CA LEU A 129 -8.61 -34.96 4.96
C LEU A 129 -7.51 -33.93 4.69
N VAL A 130 -7.73 -32.71 5.18
CA VAL A 130 -6.80 -31.58 5.10
C VAL A 130 -6.39 -31.21 6.52
N PHE A 131 -5.12 -31.37 6.85
CA PHE A 131 -4.61 -31.03 8.19
C PHE A 131 -4.08 -29.59 8.27
N ASN A 132 -3.62 -29.04 7.16
CA ASN A 132 -2.97 -27.73 7.14
C ASN A 132 -3.66 -26.79 6.16
N SER A 133 -3.53 -27.05 4.86
CA SER A 133 -4.10 -26.15 3.85
C SER A 133 -4.22 -26.78 2.48
N VAL A 134 -5.20 -26.27 1.72
CA VAL A 134 -5.33 -26.48 0.28
C VAL A 134 -5.00 -25.17 -0.43
N ILE A 135 -3.99 -25.17 -1.28
CA ILE A 135 -3.54 -23.97 -2.00
C ILE A 135 -3.67 -24.18 -3.50
N VAL A 136 -4.57 -23.44 -4.13
CA VAL A 136 -4.85 -23.52 -5.57
C VAL A 136 -4.01 -22.49 -6.31
N GLY A 137 -3.32 -22.92 -7.38
CA GLY A 137 -2.49 -22.07 -8.21
C GLY A 137 -1.10 -21.79 -7.61
N LYS A 138 -0.30 -20.99 -8.32
CA LYS A 138 1.04 -20.59 -7.88
C LYS A 138 0.94 -19.40 -6.91
N VAL A 139 0.27 -19.60 -5.77
CA VAL A 139 0.33 -18.63 -4.67
C VAL A 139 1.71 -18.73 -4.06
N PHE A 140 2.41 -17.60 -3.88
CA PHE A 140 3.72 -17.58 -3.26
C PHE A 140 3.63 -18.14 -1.83
N THR A 141 4.02 -19.40 -1.66
CA THR A 141 4.08 -20.05 -0.36
C THR A 141 5.33 -19.57 0.36
N LEU A 142 5.22 -18.48 1.14
CA LEU A 142 6.21 -18.23 2.18
C LEU A 142 5.98 -19.26 3.29
N GLY A 143 6.96 -20.12 3.53
CA GLY A 143 7.17 -20.81 4.80
C GLY A 143 6.26 -22.00 5.09
N GLY A 144 6.88 -23.10 5.54
CA GLY A 144 6.20 -24.29 6.06
C GLY A 144 5.62 -24.06 7.46
N ALA A 145 4.72 -24.95 7.86
CA ALA A 145 4.08 -24.91 9.16
C ALA A 145 5.10 -25.16 10.29
N GLY A 146 5.24 -24.19 11.19
CA GLY A 146 6.21 -24.21 12.29
C GLY A 146 6.24 -22.90 13.09
N GLN A 147 7.19 -22.81 14.04
CA GLN A 147 7.43 -21.63 14.89
C GLN A 147 7.52 -20.34 14.06
N ALA A 148 7.10 -19.22 14.63
CA ALA A 148 7.10 -17.93 13.95
C ALA A 148 8.47 -17.64 13.34
N PRO A 149 8.60 -17.55 11.99
CA PRO A 149 9.90 -17.44 11.34
C PRO A 149 10.59 -16.15 11.79
N SER A 150 11.91 -16.21 11.99
CA SER A 150 12.74 -15.04 12.31
C SER A 150 12.70 -14.05 11.15
N PHE A 151 13.02 -12.78 11.41
CA PHE A 151 13.05 -11.75 10.37
C PHE A 151 13.96 -12.16 9.19
N ARG A 152 15.11 -12.79 9.48
CA ARG A 152 16.04 -13.28 8.46
C ARG A 152 15.41 -14.35 7.56
N ASP A 153 14.63 -15.27 8.12
CA ASP A 153 13.95 -16.33 7.38
C ASP A 153 12.83 -15.76 6.50
N ARG A 154 12.08 -14.77 7.01
CA ARG A 154 11.06 -14.04 6.25
C ARG A 154 11.69 -13.28 5.08
N PHE A 155 12.80 -12.60 5.33
CA PHE A 155 13.50 -11.83 4.31
C PHE A 155 14.11 -12.73 3.23
N GLN A 156 14.70 -13.88 3.60
CA GLN A 156 15.18 -14.86 2.64
C GLN A 156 14.04 -15.49 1.83
N GLY A 157 12.89 -15.79 2.45
CA GLY A 157 11.68 -16.25 1.76
C GLY A 157 11.15 -15.21 0.75
N PHE A 158 11.12 -13.94 1.16
CA PHE A 158 10.77 -12.80 0.30
C PHE A 158 11.73 -12.65 -0.90
N LEU A 159 13.05 -12.72 -0.67
CA LEU A 159 14.07 -12.69 -1.72
C LEU A 159 13.94 -13.87 -2.69
N ARG A 160 13.61 -15.06 -2.20
CA ARG A 160 13.36 -16.24 -3.04
C ARG A 160 12.15 -16.03 -3.95
N ILE A 161 11.08 -15.42 -3.43
CA ILE A 161 9.89 -15.09 -4.22
C ILE A 161 10.16 -14.02 -5.27
N LEU A 162 10.90 -12.97 -4.90
CA LEU A 162 11.36 -11.94 -5.85
C LEU A 162 12.17 -12.56 -6.99
N ARG A 163 13.09 -13.47 -6.68
CA ARG A 163 13.97 -14.15 -7.65
C ARG A 163 13.26 -15.24 -8.47
N ALA A 164 12.30 -15.97 -7.89
CA ALA A 164 11.55 -17.03 -8.54
C ALA A 164 10.54 -16.51 -9.59
N GLY A 165 10.34 -15.19 -9.66
CA GLY A 165 9.75 -14.52 -10.80
C GLY A 165 8.48 -13.75 -10.44
N PHE A 166 8.64 -12.44 -10.26
CA PHE A 166 7.56 -11.46 -10.50
C PHE A 166 7.22 -11.29 -12.01
N GLY A 167 7.82 -12.12 -12.88
CA GLY A 167 7.56 -12.19 -14.31
C GLY A 167 6.19 -12.79 -14.61
N ALA A 168 5.46 -12.12 -15.51
CA ALA A 168 4.12 -12.45 -16.03
C ALA A 168 3.16 -13.18 -15.07
N MET A 169 2.94 -12.63 -13.86
CA MET A 169 1.82 -13.06 -13.00
C MET A 169 0.51 -12.88 -13.77
N LYS A 170 -0.15 -13.98 -14.12
CA LYS A 170 -1.39 -13.98 -14.91
C LYS A 170 -2.52 -14.60 -14.07
N PRO A 171 -3.54 -13.82 -13.68
CA PRO A 171 -4.71 -14.34 -13.00
C PRO A 171 -5.43 -15.38 -13.86
N ARG A 172 -5.93 -16.43 -13.22
CA ARG A 172 -6.75 -17.47 -13.84
C ARG A 172 -8.21 -17.31 -13.46
N PRO A 173 -9.15 -17.70 -14.33
CA PRO A 173 -10.57 -17.73 -14.01
C PRO A 173 -10.87 -18.83 -12.99
N TYR A 174 -11.64 -18.49 -11.96
CA TYR A 174 -12.19 -19.45 -11.00
C TYR A 174 -13.68 -19.19 -10.80
N THR A 175 -14.42 -20.26 -10.53
CA THR A 175 -15.80 -20.20 -10.06
C THR A 175 -15.86 -20.85 -8.68
N LEU A 176 -16.37 -20.10 -7.71
CA LEU A 176 -16.46 -20.49 -6.31
C LEU A 176 -17.92 -20.60 -5.92
N THR A 177 -18.36 -21.79 -5.51
CA THR A 177 -19.74 -22.02 -5.07
C THR A 177 -19.74 -22.44 -3.61
N THR A 178 -20.37 -21.65 -2.74
CA THR A 178 -20.47 -21.95 -1.29
C THR A 178 -21.59 -22.96 -1.01
N GLY A 179 -21.62 -23.54 0.19
CA GLY A 179 -22.63 -24.52 0.61
C GLY A 179 -24.09 -24.01 0.60
N LYS A 180 -24.32 -22.70 0.47
CA LYS A 180 -25.65 -22.09 0.25
C LYS A 180 -25.92 -21.73 -1.23
N ASP A 181 -25.28 -22.43 -2.15
CA ASP A 181 -25.39 -22.25 -3.61
C ASP A 181 -25.09 -20.84 -4.15
N LYS A 182 -24.45 -19.98 -3.35
CA LYS A 182 -23.95 -18.70 -3.85
C LYS A 182 -22.70 -18.94 -4.69
N SER A 183 -22.79 -18.59 -5.97
CA SER A 183 -21.69 -18.69 -6.92
C SER A 183 -21.02 -17.34 -7.19
N LEU A 184 -19.69 -17.34 -7.24
CA LEU A 184 -18.85 -16.21 -7.57
C LEU A 184 -17.87 -16.60 -8.68
N ALA A 185 -18.03 -16.00 -9.86
CA ALA A 185 -17.06 -16.11 -10.95
C ALA A 185 -16.06 -14.94 -10.87
N THR A 186 -14.78 -15.25 -10.63
CA THR A 186 -13.73 -14.23 -10.46
C THR A 186 -12.43 -14.61 -11.21
N ALA A 187 -11.44 -13.73 -11.15
CA ALA A 187 -10.07 -13.97 -11.61
C ALA A 187 -9.12 -13.80 -10.43
N ALA A 188 -8.28 -14.80 -10.16
CA ALA A 188 -7.34 -14.77 -9.05
C ALA A 188 -5.97 -15.32 -9.46
N LEU A 189 -4.91 -14.96 -8.74
CA LEU A 189 -3.61 -15.62 -8.85
C LEU A 189 -3.61 -16.99 -8.16
N GLY A 190 -4.45 -17.12 -7.14
CA GLY A 190 -4.73 -18.38 -6.49
C GLY A 190 -5.55 -18.20 -5.23
N ILE A 191 -5.79 -19.33 -4.56
CA ILE A 191 -6.75 -19.44 -3.46
C ILE A 191 -6.10 -20.24 -2.35
N VAL A 192 -6.19 -19.76 -1.12
CA VAL A 192 -5.71 -20.46 0.07
C VAL A 192 -6.91 -20.84 0.90
N ILE A 193 -7.09 -22.14 1.13
CA ILE A 193 -8.20 -22.68 1.89
C ILE A 193 -7.63 -23.36 3.14
N VAL A 194 -8.17 -22.97 4.29
CA VAL A 194 -7.75 -23.46 5.60
C VAL A 194 -8.98 -23.70 6.45
N GLU A 195 -8.90 -24.65 7.37
CA GLU A 195 -9.90 -24.82 8.42
C GLU A 195 -9.79 -23.69 9.44
N GLU A 196 -8.57 -23.43 9.93
CA GLU A 196 -8.31 -22.41 10.94
C GLU A 196 -7.30 -21.34 10.50
N GLY A 197 -7.34 -20.18 11.17
CA GLY A 197 -6.41 -19.07 10.89
C GLY A 197 -4.94 -19.43 11.12
N GLY A 198 -4.64 -20.44 11.91
CA GLY A 198 -3.29 -20.82 12.34
C GLY A 198 -2.44 -21.60 11.35
N SER A 199 -3.00 -22.12 10.26
CA SER A 199 -2.30 -23.14 9.46
C SER A 199 -1.36 -22.58 8.37
N SER A 200 -1.71 -21.46 7.74
CA SER A 200 -0.92 -20.77 6.71
C SER A 200 -0.39 -19.40 7.16
N LEU A 201 0.74 -18.92 6.59
CA LEU A 201 1.21 -17.55 6.86
C LEU A 201 0.19 -16.48 6.42
N LEU A 202 -0.53 -16.73 5.32
CA LEU A 202 -1.56 -15.82 4.82
C LEU A 202 -2.77 -15.80 5.75
N SER A 203 -3.21 -16.97 6.21
CA SER A 203 -4.30 -17.09 7.17
C SER A 203 -3.94 -16.47 8.52
N ARG A 204 -2.72 -16.70 9.04
CA ARG A 204 -2.25 -16.13 10.33
C ARG A 204 -2.26 -14.60 10.36
N ARG A 205 -2.14 -13.98 9.19
CA ARG A 205 -2.04 -12.52 9.06
C ARG A 205 -3.39 -11.86 8.79
N ILE A 206 -4.30 -12.57 8.14
CA ILE A 206 -5.58 -12.05 7.67
C ILE A 206 -6.74 -12.46 8.57
N LEU A 207 -6.65 -13.65 9.16
CA LEU A 207 -7.66 -14.23 10.03
C LEU A 207 -7.24 -14.03 11.49
N ASP A 208 -8.15 -13.48 12.29
CA ASP A 208 -7.98 -13.31 13.73
C ASP A 208 -8.48 -14.55 14.52
N ASP A 209 -8.79 -15.65 13.83
CA ASP A 209 -9.57 -16.80 14.32
C ASP A 209 -8.70 -18.06 14.50
N ALA A 210 -7.58 -17.92 15.22
CA ALA A 210 -6.74 -19.07 15.56
C ALA A 210 -7.50 -20.02 16.51
N GLY A 211 -7.61 -21.31 16.16
CA GLY A 211 -8.34 -22.29 16.97
C GLY A 211 -9.86 -22.27 16.81
N SER A 212 -10.40 -21.77 15.68
CA SER A 212 -11.84 -21.84 15.38
C SER A 212 -12.26 -23.29 15.15
N ASN A 213 -13.31 -23.71 15.84
CA ASN A 213 -13.94 -25.04 15.76
C ASN A 213 -15.45 -24.85 15.57
N ASP A 214 -15.78 -24.04 14.56
CA ASP A 214 -17.12 -23.48 14.33
C ASP A 214 -17.82 -24.05 13.10
N GLY A 215 -17.28 -25.13 12.54
CA GLY A 215 -17.84 -25.87 11.42
C GLY A 215 -17.64 -25.21 10.06
N MET A 216 -16.71 -24.27 9.93
CA MET A 216 -16.53 -23.46 8.73
C MET A 216 -15.09 -23.49 8.23
N LEU A 217 -14.91 -23.57 6.92
CA LEU A 217 -13.63 -23.32 6.26
C LEU A 217 -13.49 -21.84 5.90
N HIS A 218 -12.25 -21.41 5.77
CA HIS A 218 -11.87 -20.08 5.31
C HIS A 218 -11.17 -20.19 3.96
N ALA A 219 -11.76 -19.60 2.91
CA ALA A 219 -11.14 -19.45 1.61
C ALA A 219 -10.71 -17.99 1.38
N LEU A 220 -9.42 -17.79 1.21
CA LEU A 220 -8.76 -16.51 0.91
C LEU A 220 -8.40 -16.47 -0.58
N VAL A 221 -9.08 -15.62 -1.33
CA VAL A 221 -8.92 -15.48 -2.78
C VAL A 221 -8.01 -14.28 -3.06
N LEU A 222 -6.83 -14.53 -3.65
CA LEU A 222 -5.86 -13.46 -3.96
C LEU A 222 -6.03 -12.99 -5.40
N ALA A 223 -6.58 -11.79 -5.60
CA ALA A 223 -6.81 -11.20 -6.91
C ALA A 223 -6.21 -9.78 -7.05
N PRO A 224 -4.88 -9.62 -6.92
CA PRO A 224 -4.25 -8.31 -7.10
C PRO A 224 -4.46 -7.78 -8.52
N ARG A 225 -4.66 -6.46 -8.63
CA ARG A 225 -4.85 -5.78 -9.92
C ARG A 225 -3.52 -5.32 -10.54
N SER A 226 -2.45 -5.33 -9.74
CA SER A 226 -1.11 -4.92 -10.17
C SER A 226 0.01 -5.65 -9.43
N ARG A 227 1.21 -5.66 -10.03
CA ARG A 227 2.42 -6.18 -9.37
C ARG A 227 2.77 -5.37 -8.12
N MET A 228 2.49 -4.07 -8.13
CA MET A 228 2.78 -3.20 -7.00
C MET A 228 1.92 -3.52 -5.78
N GLU A 229 0.64 -3.90 -5.96
CA GLU A 229 -0.22 -4.38 -4.87
C GLU A 229 0.33 -5.65 -4.23
N MET A 230 0.73 -6.62 -5.05
CA MET A 230 1.35 -7.86 -4.57
C MET A 230 2.68 -7.58 -3.85
N LEU A 231 3.52 -6.69 -4.40
CA LEU A 231 4.80 -6.33 -3.77
C LEU A 231 4.60 -5.64 -2.43
N ARG A 232 3.69 -4.66 -2.34
CA ARG A 232 3.34 -3.99 -1.07
C ARG A 232 2.82 -4.98 -0.05
N PHE A 233 2.01 -5.94 -0.47
CA PHE A 233 1.52 -6.99 0.42
C PHE A 233 2.61 -7.92 0.93
N LEU A 234 3.54 -8.34 0.07
CA LEU A 234 4.69 -9.16 0.46
C LEU A 234 5.68 -8.38 1.34
N LEU A 235 5.89 -7.09 1.08
CA LEU A 235 6.69 -6.21 1.94
C LEU A 235 6.03 -6.02 3.30
N ALA A 236 4.72 -5.77 3.31
CA ALA A 236 3.95 -5.74 4.54
C ALA A 236 4.11 -7.07 5.26
N ALA A 237 4.19 -8.21 4.55
CA ALA A 237 4.38 -9.53 5.14
C ALA A 237 5.65 -9.66 6.01
N LEU A 238 6.67 -8.83 5.79
CA LEU A 238 7.91 -8.82 6.57
C LEU A 238 7.73 -8.19 7.97
N LEU A 239 6.74 -7.30 8.14
CA LEU A 239 6.50 -6.58 9.39
C LEU A 239 5.83 -7.50 10.45
N PRO A 240 6.01 -7.23 11.76
CA PRO A 240 5.34 -7.95 12.83
C PRO A 240 3.80 -7.90 12.71
N ALA A 241 3.12 -9.00 13.04
CA ALA A 241 1.66 -9.13 12.93
C ALA A 241 0.87 -8.19 13.88
N SER A 242 1.55 -7.55 14.83
CA SER A 242 0.96 -6.60 15.79
C SER A 242 0.42 -5.31 15.12
N GLN A 243 0.89 -4.96 13.92
CA GLN A 243 0.38 -3.81 13.17
C GLN A 243 -0.81 -4.22 12.27
N ARG A 244 -1.94 -4.58 12.88
CA ARG A 244 -3.21 -4.89 12.20
C ARG A 244 -3.94 -3.62 11.78
N LYS A 245 -4.13 -3.36 10.48
CA LYS A 245 -5.24 -2.51 9.99
C LYS A 245 -5.74 -3.01 8.62
N LYS A 246 -6.69 -3.95 8.65
CA LYS A 246 -7.53 -4.46 7.54
C LYS A 246 -6.84 -5.38 6.49
N PRO A 247 -7.54 -6.41 5.99
CA PRO A 247 -7.08 -7.18 4.84
C PRO A 247 -6.92 -6.26 3.61
N PRO A 248 -5.95 -6.53 2.73
CA PRO A 248 -5.82 -5.77 1.49
C PRO A 248 -7.10 -5.85 0.66
N PRO A 249 -7.48 -4.79 -0.07
CA PRO A 249 -8.72 -4.74 -0.82
C PRO A 249 -8.80 -5.81 -1.92
N PHE A 250 -7.66 -6.31 -2.40
CA PHE A 250 -7.60 -7.36 -3.43
C PHE A 250 -7.71 -8.79 -2.87
N VAL A 251 -7.83 -8.97 -1.56
CA VAL A 251 -8.03 -10.28 -0.93
C VAL A 251 -9.50 -10.46 -0.58
N GLY A 252 -10.16 -11.41 -1.25
CA GLY A 252 -11.49 -11.84 -0.88
C GLY A 252 -11.44 -12.88 0.25
N HIS A 253 -12.40 -12.82 1.17
CA HIS A 253 -12.56 -13.78 2.25
C HIS A 253 -13.96 -14.39 2.22
N LEU A 254 -14.01 -15.70 2.01
CA LEU A 254 -15.20 -16.53 2.12
C LEU A 254 -15.09 -17.42 3.36
N LYS A 255 -16.12 -17.43 4.21
CA LYS A 255 -16.28 -18.37 5.33
C LYS A 255 -17.57 -19.17 5.10
N THR A 256 -17.46 -20.48 4.94
CA THR A 256 -18.59 -21.38 4.59
C THR A 256 -18.32 -22.79 5.09
N ALA A 257 -19.34 -23.64 5.20
CA ALA A 257 -19.17 -25.05 5.60
C ALA A 257 -18.72 -25.94 4.43
N ALA A 258 -19.06 -25.55 3.20
CA ALA A 258 -18.69 -26.28 1.99
C ALA A 258 -18.34 -25.31 0.86
N LEU A 259 -17.37 -25.67 0.03
CA LEU A 259 -16.91 -24.85 -1.08
C LEU A 259 -16.54 -25.72 -2.26
N THR A 260 -17.12 -25.42 -3.41
CA THR A 260 -16.73 -26.00 -4.69
C THR A 260 -15.92 -24.99 -5.47
N VAL A 261 -14.72 -25.38 -5.92
CA VAL A 261 -13.85 -24.58 -6.78
C VAL A 261 -13.73 -25.24 -8.15
N THR A 262 -14.05 -24.50 -9.20
CA THR A 262 -13.90 -24.95 -10.59
C THR A 262 -13.13 -23.94 -11.44
N SER A 263 -12.50 -24.44 -12.50
CA SER A 263 -11.77 -23.66 -13.49
C SER A 263 -11.93 -24.32 -14.87
N PRO A 264 -11.84 -23.57 -15.98
CA PRO A 264 -11.82 -24.15 -17.33
C PRO A 264 -10.66 -25.12 -17.58
N GLU A 265 -9.51 -24.87 -16.95
CA GLU A 265 -8.34 -25.76 -16.95
C GLU A 265 -8.28 -26.56 -15.64
N PRO A 266 -7.65 -27.76 -15.63
CA PRO A 266 -7.36 -28.49 -14.40
C PRO A 266 -6.69 -27.60 -13.35
N LEU A 267 -7.15 -27.75 -12.11
CA LEU A 267 -6.66 -27.04 -10.96
C LEU A 267 -5.43 -27.76 -10.42
N ASP A 268 -4.25 -27.18 -10.63
CA ASP A 268 -3.05 -27.60 -9.89
C ASP A 268 -3.09 -26.99 -8.49
N TYR A 269 -3.02 -27.84 -7.46
CA TYR A 269 -3.12 -27.42 -6.07
C TYR A 269 -2.15 -28.18 -5.17
N LEU A 270 -1.81 -27.54 -4.05
CA LEU A 270 -1.03 -28.11 -2.98
C LEU A 270 -1.99 -28.60 -1.89
N HIS A 271 -1.98 -29.91 -1.61
CA HIS A 271 -2.70 -30.52 -0.50
C HIS A 271 -1.68 -30.83 0.60
N ASP A 272 -1.72 -30.09 1.70
CA ASP A 272 -0.83 -30.29 2.86
C ASP A 272 0.69 -30.35 2.53
N GLY A 273 1.09 -29.65 1.47
CA GLY A 273 2.48 -29.59 1.01
C GLY A 273 2.81 -30.49 -0.20
N ALA A 274 1.88 -31.34 -0.65
CA ALA A 274 2.06 -32.20 -1.82
C ALA A 274 1.28 -31.67 -3.04
N TRP A 275 1.93 -31.63 -4.21
CA TRP A 275 1.28 -31.18 -5.45
C TRP A 275 0.37 -32.26 -6.03
N THR A 276 -0.81 -31.83 -6.46
CA THR A 276 -1.85 -32.67 -7.07
C THR A 276 -2.67 -31.85 -8.06
N SER A 277 -3.50 -32.51 -8.87
CA SER A 277 -4.32 -31.86 -9.91
C SER A 277 -5.71 -32.48 -9.97
N ALA A 278 -6.74 -31.65 -10.13
CA ALA A 278 -8.12 -32.09 -10.27
C ALA A 278 -8.93 -31.13 -11.16
N ARG A 279 -10.00 -31.61 -11.81
CA ARG A 279 -10.90 -30.72 -12.59
C ARG A 279 -11.76 -29.83 -11.69
N GLN A 280 -12.08 -30.33 -10.51
CA GLN A 280 -12.93 -29.68 -9.52
C GLN A 280 -12.40 -30.01 -8.13
N LEU A 281 -12.50 -29.03 -7.23
CA LEU A 281 -12.25 -29.23 -5.81
C LEU A 281 -13.56 -29.10 -5.06
N GLU A 282 -13.91 -30.14 -4.33
CA GLU A 282 -15.04 -30.18 -3.42
C GLU A 282 -14.49 -30.20 -2.00
N LEU A 283 -14.75 -29.12 -1.27
CA LEU A 283 -14.34 -28.98 0.12
C LEU A 283 -15.56 -28.97 1.02
N ALA A 284 -15.48 -29.73 2.11
CA ALA A 284 -16.54 -29.80 3.11
C ALA A 284 -15.93 -29.93 4.50
N VAL A 285 -16.51 -29.22 5.46
CA VAL A 285 -16.20 -29.33 6.88
C VAL A 285 -17.27 -30.18 7.55
N ALA A 286 -16.85 -31.26 8.19
CA ALA A 286 -17.71 -32.04 9.09
C ALA A 286 -17.60 -31.45 10.51
N PRO A 287 -18.63 -30.75 11.02
CA PRO A 287 -18.52 -30.02 12.27
C PRO A 287 -18.49 -30.96 13.47
N LYS A 288 -17.51 -30.77 14.37
CA LYS A 288 -17.36 -31.48 15.64
C LYS A 288 -17.46 -33.00 15.48
N ALA A 289 -16.88 -33.52 14.41
CA ALA A 289 -17.01 -34.91 13.98
C ALA A 289 -16.05 -35.85 14.72
N LEU A 290 -14.77 -35.48 14.82
CA LEU A 290 -13.74 -36.35 15.39
C LEU A 290 -13.63 -36.16 16.91
N ARG A 291 -13.68 -37.26 17.66
CA ARG A 291 -13.39 -37.26 19.10
C ARG A 291 -11.90 -37.44 19.31
N LEU A 292 -11.25 -36.37 19.76
CA LEU A 292 -9.81 -36.30 19.92
C LEU A 292 -9.46 -36.06 21.39
N LEU A 293 -8.48 -36.80 21.89
CA LEU A 293 -7.79 -36.50 23.13
C LEU A 293 -6.76 -35.40 22.82
N PRO A 294 -6.96 -34.17 23.32
CA PRO A 294 -6.21 -33.01 22.85
C PRO A 294 -4.74 -33.09 23.25
N GLY A 295 -3.84 -32.81 22.29
CA GLY A 295 -2.45 -32.56 22.61
C GLY A 295 -2.27 -31.25 23.37
N ARG A 296 -1.24 -31.15 24.22
CA ARG A 296 -0.97 -29.97 25.06
C ARG A 296 -0.82 -28.64 24.31
N HIS A 297 -0.54 -28.67 23.01
CA HIS A 297 -0.38 -27.46 22.19
C HIS A 297 -1.64 -27.11 21.39
N LEU A 298 -2.72 -27.87 21.56
CA LEU A 298 -3.97 -27.67 20.84
C LEU A 298 -4.76 -26.51 21.44
N ASN A 299 -4.71 -25.37 20.75
CA ASN A 299 -5.51 -24.20 21.07
C ASN A 299 -6.88 -24.30 20.37
N LEU A 300 -7.86 -24.93 21.01
CA LEU A 300 -9.25 -25.00 20.52
C LEU A 300 -10.16 -24.15 21.39
N ARG A 301 -11.07 -23.39 20.77
CA ARG A 301 -12.21 -22.76 21.47
C ARG A 301 -13.38 -23.75 21.53
N GLU A 302 -13.59 -24.36 22.69
CA GLU A 302 -14.61 -25.41 22.90
C GLU A 302 -16.04 -24.94 22.61
N ASP A 303 -16.38 -23.70 22.99
CA ASP A 303 -17.73 -23.13 22.88
C ASP A 303 -17.92 -22.17 21.69
N ALA A 304 -17.12 -22.31 20.62
CA ALA A 304 -17.35 -21.51 19.42
C ALA A 304 -18.75 -21.84 18.84
N PRO A 305 -19.70 -20.89 18.82
CA PRO A 305 -20.97 -21.12 18.16
C PRO A 305 -20.72 -21.20 16.65
N GLN A 306 -21.51 -22.00 15.93
CA GLN A 306 -21.51 -21.98 14.47
C GLN A 306 -21.75 -20.54 14.01
N THR A 307 -20.74 -19.93 13.38
CA THR A 307 -20.87 -18.57 12.88
C THR A 307 -21.61 -18.57 11.54
N LYS A 308 -22.23 -17.43 11.20
CA LYS A 308 -22.86 -17.26 9.90
C LYS A 308 -21.79 -17.21 8.81
N GLU A 309 -22.15 -17.70 7.62
CA GLU A 309 -21.30 -17.54 6.44
C GLU A 309 -20.89 -16.09 6.24
N LEU A 310 -19.61 -15.89 5.93
CA LEU A 310 -19.04 -14.58 5.64
C LEU A 310 -18.68 -14.50 4.16
N HIS A 311 -19.18 -13.46 3.50
CA HIS A 311 -18.94 -13.23 2.08
C HIS A 311 -18.32 -11.85 1.87
N LYS A 312 -17.03 -11.70 2.19
CA LYS A 312 -16.26 -10.46 2.01
C LYS A 312 -15.49 -10.51 0.69
N VAL A 313 -16.20 -10.34 -0.42
CA VAL A 313 -15.66 -10.50 -1.78
C VAL A 313 -15.81 -9.25 -2.65
N GLN A 314 -16.21 -8.10 -2.08
CA GLN A 314 -16.48 -6.89 -2.87
C GLN A 314 -15.27 -6.37 -3.66
N GLY A 315 -14.05 -6.63 -3.18
CA GLY A 315 -12.82 -6.20 -3.86
C GLY A 315 -12.38 -7.11 -5.01
N LEU A 316 -12.99 -8.28 -5.15
CA LEU A 316 -12.62 -9.26 -6.18
C LEU A 316 -13.14 -8.83 -7.56
N PRO A 317 -12.35 -9.07 -8.62
CA PRO A 317 -12.75 -8.70 -9.97
C PRO A 317 -13.88 -9.60 -10.48
N VAL A 318 -14.93 -8.98 -10.98
CA VAL A 318 -16.11 -9.62 -11.60
C VAL A 318 -16.41 -8.95 -12.95
N GLY A 319 -17.29 -9.55 -13.76
CA GLY A 319 -17.73 -8.97 -15.04
C GLY A 319 -16.57 -8.60 -15.99
N GLU A 320 -16.55 -7.34 -16.47
CA GLU A 320 -15.51 -6.84 -17.37
C GLU A 320 -14.11 -6.82 -16.73
N ALA A 321 -14.00 -6.48 -15.44
CA ALA A 321 -12.72 -6.45 -14.74
C ALA A 321 -12.07 -7.84 -14.67
N ARG A 322 -12.90 -8.89 -14.49
CA ARG A 322 -12.47 -10.29 -14.57
C ARG A 322 -11.92 -10.62 -15.97
N ALA A 323 -12.66 -10.27 -17.02
CA ALA A 323 -12.24 -10.54 -18.40
C ALA A 323 -10.91 -9.84 -18.75
N ALA A 324 -10.76 -8.58 -18.33
CA ALA A 324 -9.54 -7.80 -18.54
C ALA A 324 -8.32 -8.44 -17.87
N LEU A 325 -8.45 -8.88 -16.61
CA LEU A 325 -7.35 -9.48 -15.84
C LEU A 325 -6.91 -10.85 -16.36
N ILE A 326 -7.82 -11.65 -16.92
CA ILE A 326 -7.47 -12.96 -17.49
C ILE A 326 -6.75 -12.81 -18.83
N SER A 327 -7.04 -11.75 -19.58
CA SER A 327 -6.52 -11.57 -20.95
C SER A 327 -5.01 -11.33 -21.02
N LYS A 328 -4.44 -10.64 -20.03
CA LYS A 328 -3.05 -10.15 -20.04
C LYS A 328 -2.37 -10.38 -18.69
N PRO A 329 -1.03 -10.53 -18.65
CA PRO A 329 -0.30 -10.53 -17.39
C PRO A 329 -0.53 -9.22 -16.62
N LEU A 330 -0.47 -9.29 -15.28
CA LEU A 330 -0.68 -8.14 -14.42
C LEU A 330 0.25 -6.98 -14.79
N PRO A 331 -0.29 -5.75 -14.92
CA PRO A 331 0.52 -4.57 -15.12
C PRO A 331 1.31 -4.22 -13.85
N TRP A 332 2.35 -3.41 -14.00
CA TRP A 332 3.10 -2.89 -12.85
C TRP A 332 2.24 -1.99 -11.96
N LEU A 333 1.43 -1.12 -12.57
CA LEU A 333 0.50 -0.21 -11.92
C LEU A 333 -0.94 -0.59 -12.28
N HIS A 334 -1.85 -0.50 -11.30
CA HIS A 334 -3.28 -0.74 -11.52
C HIS A 334 -3.80 0.26 -12.56
N ARG A 335 -4.43 -0.25 -13.62
CA ARG A 335 -5.01 0.58 -14.69
C ARG A 335 -6.51 0.75 -14.43
N ALA A 336 -7.00 1.95 -14.70
CA ALA A 336 -8.40 2.30 -14.48
C ALA A 336 -9.36 1.32 -15.16
N SER A 337 -10.39 0.87 -14.44
CA SER A 337 -11.53 0.17 -15.03
C SER A 337 -12.45 1.15 -15.75
N THR A 338 -13.39 0.64 -16.56
CA THR A 338 -14.42 1.45 -17.22
C THR A 338 -15.28 2.22 -16.20
N GLU A 339 -15.59 1.59 -15.05
CA GLU A 339 -16.35 2.19 -13.95
C GLU A 339 -15.53 3.30 -13.26
N GLU A 340 -14.28 3.02 -12.87
CA GLU A 340 -13.38 4.01 -12.26
C GLU A 340 -13.20 5.23 -13.19
N PHE A 341 -13.14 5.01 -14.51
CA PHE A 341 -13.11 6.09 -15.49
C PHE A 341 -14.41 6.91 -15.50
N LYS A 342 -15.58 6.26 -15.50
CA LYS A 342 -16.88 6.94 -15.54
C LYS A 342 -17.07 7.83 -14.32
N ASP A 343 -16.79 7.31 -13.13
CA ASP A 343 -16.95 8.03 -11.87
C ASP A 343 -16.01 9.24 -11.80
N LEU A 344 -14.73 9.05 -12.16
CA LEU A 344 -13.79 10.15 -12.25
C LEU A 344 -14.23 11.20 -13.28
N TYR A 345 -14.66 10.76 -14.46
CA TYR A 345 -15.04 11.66 -15.54
C TYR A 345 -16.24 12.55 -15.16
N LEU A 346 -17.23 11.98 -14.47
CA LEU A 346 -18.37 12.74 -13.93
C LEU A 346 -17.90 13.80 -12.93
N ALA A 347 -17.06 13.42 -11.97
CA ALA A 347 -16.51 14.35 -10.98
C ALA A 347 -15.68 15.48 -11.64
N LEU A 348 -14.86 15.16 -12.64
CA LEU A 348 -14.07 16.16 -13.36
C LEU A 348 -14.93 17.10 -14.20
N ARG A 349 -16.03 16.61 -14.78
CA ARG A 349 -16.97 17.46 -15.52
C ARG A 349 -17.68 18.46 -14.59
N ASP A 350 -18.02 18.05 -13.38
CA ASP A 350 -18.60 18.94 -12.39
C ASP A 350 -17.57 19.98 -11.90
N ASN A 351 -16.32 19.57 -11.69
CA ASN A 351 -15.19 20.45 -11.35
C ASN A 351 -14.82 21.45 -12.46
N ALA A 352 -15.15 21.15 -13.72
CA ALA A 352 -14.86 22.01 -14.86
C ALA A 352 -15.82 23.21 -14.96
N ARG A 353 -16.89 23.25 -14.17
CA ARG A 353 -17.92 24.31 -14.23
C ARG A 353 -17.70 25.35 -13.12
N PRO A 354 -17.95 26.64 -13.38
CA PRO A 354 -17.74 27.70 -12.40
C PRO A 354 -18.92 27.75 -11.41
N ALA A 355 -18.93 26.84 -10.45
CA ALA A 355 -19.96 26.81 -9.40
C ALA A 355 -19.88 28.06 -8.50
N PRO A 356 -20.99 28.50 -7.87
CA PRO A 356 -20.97 29.65 -6.95
C PRO A 356 -19.91 29.51 -5.84
N ALA A 357 -19.74 28.31 -5.28
CA ALA A 357 -18.72 28.03 -4.29
C ALA A 357 -17.29 28.27 -4.81
N TYR A 358 -17.01 27.91 -6.08
CA TYR A 358 -15.72 28.19 -6.71
C TYR A 358 -15.45 29.69 -6.78
N LEU A 359 -16.43 30.49 -7.18
CA LEU A 359 -16.30 31.95 -7.30
C LEU A 359 -16.05 32.59 -5.91
N THR A 360 -16.84 32.21 -4.91
CA THR A 360 -16.70 32.72 -3.54
C THR A 360 -15.32 32.37 -2.96
N LEU A 361 -14.90 31.11 -3.07
CA LEU A 361 -13.60 30.66 -2.56
C LEU A 361 -12.44 31.35 -3.30
N MET A 362 -12.56 31.57 -4.61
CA MET A 362 -11.53 32.29 -5.38
C MET A 362 -11.37 33.74 -4.91
N VAL A 363 -12.48 34.46 -4.69
CA VAL A 363 -12.44 35.83 -4.17
C VAL A 363 -11.80 35.85 -2.78
N LEU A 364 -12.29 35.03 -1.84
CA LEU A 364 -11.78 34.99 -0.48
C LEU A 364 -10.29 34.61 -0.43
N ALA A 365 -9.88 33.59 -1.21
CA ALA A 365 -8.48 33.16 -1.28
C ALA A 365 -7.59 34.27 -1.83
N THR A 366 -8.03 35.00 -2.86
CA THR A 366 -7.26 36.09 -3.44
C THR A 366 -7.10 37.25 -2.47
N LEU A 367 -8.18 37.66 -1.80
CA LEU A 367 -8.13 38.73 -0.80
C LEU A 367 -7.20 38.35 0.35
N LEU A 368 -7.33 37.13 0.88
CA LEU A 368 -6.47 36.62 1.94
C LEU A 368 -5.00 36.56 1.51
N ALA A 369 -4.72 36.08 0.29
CA ALA A 369 -3.36 36.04 -0.27
C ALA A 369 -2.78 37.45 -0.41
N THR A 370 -3.55 38.41 -0.91
CA THR A 370 -3.11 39.80 -1.10
C THR A 370 -2.79 40.46 0.24
N ILE A 371 -3.63 40.27 1.26
CA ILE A 371 -3.36 40.74 2.63
C ILE A 371 -2.10 40.05 3.19
N GLY A 372 -1.97 38.73 3.03
CA GLY A 372 -0.81 37.98 3.47
C GLY A 372 0.50 38.44 2.81
N LEU A 373 0.45 38.81 1.53
CA LEU A 373 1.58 39.37 0.79
C LEU A 373 1.99 40.74 1.33
N PHE A 374 1.05 41.65 1.58
CA PHE A 374 1.35 42.95 2.19
C PHE A 374 1.81 42.83 3.66
N ALA A 375 1.32 41.82 4.38
CA ALA A 375 1.72 41.53 5.75
C ALA A 375 3.02 40.69 5.85
N ASP A 376 3.64 40.35 4.72
CA ASP A 376 4.84 39.49 4.64
C ASP A 376 4.70 38.18 5.45
N SER A 377 3.53 37.55 5.38
CA SER A 377 3.13 36.43 6.25
C SER A 377 2.93 35.13 5.47
N ALA A 378 3.98 34.31 5.41
CA ALA A 378 3.95 32.99 4.78
C ALA A 378 2.78 32.08 5.27
N PRO A 379 2.44 32.00 6.58
CA PRO A 379 1.32 31.16 7.03
C PRO A 379 -0.04 31.60 6.47
N VAL A 380 -0.28 32.91 6.34
CA VAL A 380 -1.53 33.44 5.77
C VAL A 380 -1.61 33.14 4.28
N ILE A 381 -0.49 33.29 3.57
CA ILE A 381 -0.38 32.95 2.15
C ILE A 381 -0.64 31.46 1.93
N ILE A 382 -0.09 30.59 2.77
CA ILE A 382 -0.37 29.15 2.73
C ILE A 382 -1.85 28.91 2.96
N GLY A 383 -2.46 29.53 3.98
CA GLY A 383 -3.90 29.42 4.25
C GLY A 383 -4.78 29.79 3.05
N ALA A 384 -4.41 30.85 2.32
CA ALA A 384 -5.08 31.23 1.08
C ALA A 384 -4.96 30.18 -0.03
N MET A 385 -3.80 29.52 -0.14
CA MET A 385 -3.59 28.42 -1.10
C MET A 385 -4.44 27.19 -0.79
N ILE A 386 -4.73 26.91 0.49
CA ILE A 386 -5.62 25.82 0.91
C ILE A 386 -7.07 26.10 0.49
N LEU A 387 -7.49 27.35 0.63
CA LEU A 387 -8.86 27.78 0.32
C LEU A 387 -9.15 27.77 -1.19
N ALA A 388 -8.11 28.00 -2.00
CA ALA A 388 -8.26 28.24 -3.42
C ALA A 388 -8.72 27.01 -4.22
N PRO A 389 -9.76 27.13 -5.05
CA PRO A 389 -10.34 25.99 -5.74
C PRO A 389 -9.73 25.72 -7.13
N LEU A 390 -8.62 26.37 -7.49
CA LEU A 390 -8.04 26.32 -8.85
C LEU A 390 -7.62 24.92 -9.30
N MET A 391 -7.22 24.03 -8.37
CA MET A 391 -6.76 22.71 -8.75
C MET A 391 -7.82 21.87 -9.46
N ALA A 392 -9.08 21.98 -9.03
CA ALA A 392 -10.17 21.19 -9.59
C ALA A 392 -10.32 21.36 -11.12
N PRO A 393 -10.50 22.59 -11.67
CA PRO A 393 -10.58 22.79 -13.11
C PRO A 393 -9.25 22.55 -13.84
N ILE A 394 -8.08 22.69 -13.19
CA ILE A 394 -6.78 22.36 -13.83
C ILE A 394 -6.67 20.85 -14.08
N ILE A 395 -7.07 20.03 -13.10
CA ILE A 395 -7.06 18.57 -13.26
C ILE A 395 -8.10 18.14 -14.30
N SER A 396 -9.26 18.79 -14.36
CA SER A 396 -10.23 18.58 -15.44
C SER A 396 -9.68 18.94 -16.81
N LEU A 397 -8.95 20.05 -16.93
CA LEU A 397 -8.25 20.45 -18.15
C LEU A 397 -7.24 19.38 -18.59
N ALA A 398 -6.47 18.82 -17.65
CA ALA A 398 -5.53 17.76 -17.96
C ALA A 398 -6.23 16.51 -18.54
N MET A 399 -7.33 16.07 -17.91
CA MET A 399 -8.12 14.96 -18.44
C MET A 399 -8.68 15.27 -19.83
N ALA A 400 -9.19 16.49 -20.06
CA ALA A 400 -9.73 16.92 -21.33
C ALA A 400 -8.68 16.84 -22.45
N VAL A 401 -7.45 17.28 -22.18
CA VAL A 401 -6.33 17.23 -23.12
C VAL A 401 -5.94 15.79 -23.46
N VAL A 402 -5.86 14.91 -22.46
CA VAL A 402 -5.54 13.47 -22.66
C VAL A 402 -6.60 12.76 -23.50
N ARG A 403 -7.89 13.05 -23.25
CA ARG A 403 -9.02 12.44 -23.96
C ARG A 403 -9.39 13.13 -25.27
N GLN A 404 -8.84 14.32 -25.54
CA GLN A 404 -9.24 15.19 -26.66
C GLN A 404 -10.74 15.53 -26.59
N ASP A 405 -11.23 15.81 -25.37
CA ASP A 405 -12.62 16.21 -25.14
C ASP A 405 -12.72 17.74 -25.21
N ASN A 406 -13.22 18.25 -26.34
CA ASN A 406 -13.31 19.68 -26.59
C ASN A 406 -14.31 20.39 -25.65
N VAL A 407 -15.37 19.70 -25.21
CA VAL A 407 -16.37 20.29 -24.32
C VAL A 407 -15.77 20.47 -22.93
N LEU A 408 -15.17 19.41 -22.39
CA LEU A 408 -14.49 19.48 -21.09
C LEU A 408 -13.31 20.46 -21.12
N LEU A 409 -12.60 20.57 -22.26
CA LEU A 409 -11.51 21.52 -22.45
C LEU A 409 -12.01 22.96 -22.40
N ALA A 410 -13.10 23.26 -23.13
CA ALA A 410 -13.70 24.60 -23.15
C ALA A 410 -14.26 24.99 -21.78
N ASP A 411 -14.98 24.08 -21.12
CA ASP A 411 -15.53 24.31 -19.77
C ASP A 411 -14.40 24.59 -18.76
N SER A 412 -13.35 23.76 -18.76
CA SER A 412 -12.22 23.91 -17.84
C SER A 412 -11.44 25.20 -18.09
N LEU A 413 -11.15 25.55 -19.35
CA LEU A 413 -10.49 26.81 -19.70
C LEU A 413 -11.36 28.02 -19.34
N GLY A 414 -12.67 27.95 -19.57
CA GLY A 414 -13.61 29.00 -19.20
C GLY A 414 -13.61 29.26 -17.69
N THR A 415 -13.71 28.20 -16.88
CA THR A 415 -13.68 28.29 -15.41
C THR A 415 -12.34 28.82 -14.89
N LEU A 416 -11.22 28.37 -15.49
CA LEU A 416 -9.90 28.91 -15.16
C LEU A 416 -9.77 30.38 -15.52
N GLY A 417 -10.23 30.78 -16.71
CA GLY A 417 -10.24 32.17 -17.16
C GLY A 417 -11.03 33.07 -16.21
N ILE A 418 -12.23 32.66 -15.81
CA ILE A 418 -13.05 33.38 -14.83
C ILE A 418 -12.30 33.50 -13.49
N GLY A 419 -11.68 32.41 -13.01
CA GLY A 419 -10.91 32.42 -11.77
C GLY A 419 -9.72 33.37 -11.80
N VAL A 420 -8.96 33.38 -12.91
CA VAL A 420 -7.83 34.30 -13.13
C VAL A 420 -8.30 35.75 -13.17
N LEU A 421 -9.38 36.04 -13.90
CA LEU A 421 -9.93 37.40 -13.99
C LEU A 421 -10.42 37.90 -12.62
N LEU A 422 -11.10 37.06 -11.85
CA LEU A 422 -11.51 37.38 -10.48
C LEU A 422 -10.30 37.62 -9.57
N ALA A 423 -9.28 36.77 -9.64
CA ALA A 423 -8.07 36.92 -8.84
C ALA A 423 -7.36 38.25 -9.14
N LEU A 424 -7.10 38.53 -10.42
CA LEU A 424 -6.45 39.76 -10.84
C LEU A 424 -7.28 41.00 -10.45
N GLY A 425 -8.58 40.97 -10.72
CA GLY A 425 -9.50 42.07 -10.41
C GLY A 425 -9.62 42.35 -8.92
N CYS A 426 -9.79 41.33 -8.09
CA CYS A 426 -9.91 41.50 -6.64
C CYS A 426 -8.59 41.95 -6.00
N ALA A 427 -7.46 41.38 -6.41
CA ALA A 427 -6.15 41.80 -5.89
C ALA A 427 -5.82 43.24 -6.31
N ALA A 428 -6.08 43.62 -7.57
CA ALA A 428 -5.89 45.00 -8.03
C ALA A 428 -6.81 45.98 -7.30
N ALA A 429 -8.10 45.65 -7.14
CA ALA A 429 -9.05 46.48 -6.41
C ALA A 429 -8.65 46.65 -4.94
N LEU A 430 -8.22 45.58 -4.27
CA LEU A 430 -7.75 45.66 -2.88
C LEU A 430 -6.46 46.49 -2.78
N THR A 431 -5.56 46.38 -3.76
CA THR A 431 -4.33 47.18 -3.83
C THR A 431 -4.60 48.67 -3.98
N TRP A 432 -5.69 49.07 -4.66
CA TRP A 432 -6.11 50.48 -4.67
C TRP A 432 -6.66 50.97 -3.33
N VAL A 433 -7.31 50.09 -2.57
CA VAL A 433 -7.84 50.42 -1.24
C VAL A 433 -6.71 50.50 -0.20
N ILE A 434 -5.62 49.73 -0.39
CA ILE A 434 -4.46 49.69 0.49
C ILE A 434 -3.31 50.47 -0.16
N PRO A 435 -3.08 51.75 0.18
CA PRO A 435 -2.06 52.59 -0.46
C PRO A 435 -0.64 52.28 0.06
N LEU A 436 -0.26 51.00 0.07
CA LEU A 436 1.10 50.54 0.36
C LEU A 436 1.79 50.23 -0.97
N GLN A 437 2.94 50.87 -1.20
CA GLN A 437 3.81 50.61 -2.36
C GLN A 437 5.17 50.08 -1.88
N VAL A 438 5.13 48.99 -1.11
CA VAL A 438 6.32 48.34 -0.57
C VAL A 438 6.36 46.91 -1.09
N VAL A 439 7.45 46.56 -1.78
CA VAL A 439 7.72 45.18 -2.19
C VAL A 439 8.23 44.42 -0.96
N THR A 440 7.37 43.58 -0.38
CA THR A 440 7.71 42.71 0.75
C THR A 440 8.58 41.52 0.29
N GLY A 441 9.20 40.80 1.23
CA GLY A 441 10.00 39.62 0.92
C GLY A 441 9.17 38.54 0.21
N GLU A 442 7.94 38.33 0.66
CA GLU A 442 6.98 37.43 0.04
C GLU A 442 6.57 37.87 -1.37
N ILE A 443 6.42 39.18 -1.66
CA ILE A 443 6.16 39.64 -3.03
C ILE A 443 7.39 39.42 -3.92
N ALA A 444 8.57 39.84 -3.44
CA ALA A 444 9.83 39.73 -4.17
C ALA A 444 10.16 38.28 -4.57
N ALA A 445 9.85 37.33 -3.68
CA ALA A 445 10.08 35.90 -3.90
C ALA A 445 9.21 35.28 -5.01
N ARG A 446 8.29 36.03 -5.64
CA ARG A 446 7.46 35.54 -6.78
C ARG A 446 7.74 36.32 -8.08
N LEU A 447 8.68 37.27 -8.05
CA LEU A 447 9.10 38.06 -9.22
C LEU A 447 10.10 37.34 -10.11
N ASN A 448 10.94 36.49 -9.51
CA ASN A 448 12.05 35.82 -10.17
C ASN A 448 11.79 34.32 -10.24
N PRO A 449 10.93 33.86 -11.16
CA PRO A 449 10.61 32.45 -11.28
C PRO A 449 11.81 31.64 -11.77
N THR A 450 11.92 30.41 -11.30
CA THR A 450 13.04 29.51 -11.54
C THR A 450 12.59 28.16 -12.08
N LEU A 451 13.54 27.36 -12.58
CA LEU A 451 13.26 25.97 -12.96
C LEU A 451 12.84 25.09 -11.76
N LEU A 452 13.16 25.50 -10.53
CA LEU A 452 12.73 24.78 -9.32
C LEU A 452 11.23 24.90 -9.12
N ASP A 453 10.65 26.07 -9.42
CA ASP A 453 9.19 26.29 -9.34
C ASP A 453 8.44 25.36 -10.30
N LEU A 454 8.97 25.17 -11.52
CA LEU A 454 8.44 24.19 -12.47
C LEU A 454 8.53 22.76 -11.94
N GLY A 455 9.62 22.42 -11.24
CA GLY A 455 9.77 21.12 -10.57
C GLY A 455 8.67 20.88 -9.52
N VAL A 456 8.40 21.90 -8.69
CA VAL A 456 7.29 21.87 -7.71
C VAL A 456 5.95 21.68 -8.43
N ALA A 457 5.68 22.44 -9.49
CA ALA A 457 4.46 22.35 -10.27
C ALA A 457 4.24 20.95 -10.87
N ILE A 458 5.29 20.31 -11.40
CA ILE A 458 5.21 18.95 -11.95
C ILE A 458 4.84 17.96 -10.84
N VAL A 459 5.50 18.01 -9.69
CA VAL A 459 5.21 17.12 -8.55
C VAL A 459 3.78 17.34 -8.05
N SER A 460 3.34 18.59 -7.91
CA SER A 460 1.97 18.94 -7.53
C SER A 460 0.93 18.44 -8.54
N GLY A 461 1.23 18.48 -9.84
CA GLY A 461 0.34 17.96 -10.88
C GLY A 461 0.23 16.44 -10.88
N VAL A 462 1.33 15.71 -10.64
CA VAL A 462 1.28 14.26 -10.42
C VAL A 462 0.44 13.94 -9.18
N ALA A 463 0.69 14.63 -8.07
CA ALA A 463 -0.04 14.41 -6.82
C ALA A 463 -1.54 14.70 -7.00
N GLY A 464 -1.91 15.83 -7.60
CA GLY A 464 -3.30 16.21 -7.85
C GLY A 464 -4.02 15.21 -8.77
N ALA A 465 -3.44 14.85 -9.90
CA ALA A 465 -4.07 13.90 -10.81
C ALA A 465 -4.19 12.50 -10.19
N TYR A 466 -3.18 12.04 -9.44
CA TYR A 466 -3.23 10.76 -8.73
C TYR A 466 -4.28 10.76 -7.62
N ALA A 467 -4.39 11.85 -6.86
CA ALA A 467 -5.40 12.05 -5.82
C ALA A 467 -6.81 11.92 -6.37
N HIS A 468 -7.12 12.68 -7.43
CA HIS A 468 -8.43 12.64 -8.05
C HIS A 468 -8.73 11.28 -8.68
N ALA A 469 -7.73 10.62 -9.25
CA ALA A 469 -7.88 9.29 -9.85
C ALA A 469 -8.12 8.15 -8.84
N ARG A 470 -7.89 8.37 -7.53
CA ARG A 470 -7.98 7.34 -6.49
C ARG A 470 -8.81 7.82 -5.32
N GLU A 471 -10.06 7.35 -5.22
CA GLU A 471 -11.01 7.78 -4.20
C GLU A 471 -10.48 7.64 -2.75
N GLU A 472 -9.77 6.55 -2.46
CA GLU A 472 -9.13 6.32 -1.16
C GLU A 472 -8.10 7.41 -0.79
N VAL A 473 -7.39 7.91 -1.80
CA VAL A 473 -6.33 8.91 -1.66
C VAL A 473 -6.93 10.32 -1.62
N ALA A 474 -7.97 10.58 -2.41
CA ALA A 474 -8.72 11.84 -2.39
C ALA A 474 -9.24 12.19 -0.98
N ARG A 475 -9.79 11.19 -0.25
CA ARG A 475 -10.28 11.38 1.13
C ARG A 475 -9.16 11.70 2.13
N SER A 476 -7.96 11.16 1.92
CA SER A 476 -6.80 11.41 2.79
C SER A 476 -6.08 12.72 2.46
N LEU A 477 -6.07 13.13 1.19
CA LEU A 477 -5.45 14.38 0.74
C LEU A 477 -6.31 15.61 1.00
N ALA A 478 -7.62 15.46 1.20
CA ALA A 478 -8.47 16.54 1.69
C ALA A 478 -7.94 17.17 3.01
N GLY A 479 -7.21 16.41 3.83
CA GLY A 479 -6.53 16.90 5.03
C GLY A 479 -5.10 17.39 4.83
N VAL A 480 -4.45 17.02 3.71
CA VAL A 480 -3.10 17.47 3.33
C VAL A 480 -3.27 18.42 2.16
N ALA A 481 -3.66 19.65 2.49
CA ALA A 481 -3.62 20.82 1.63
C ALA A 481 -2.60 20.67 0.50
N ILE A 482 -3.08 20.43 -0.73
CA ILE A 482 -2.25 20.50 -1.92
C ILE A 482 -2.02 22.01 -2.13
N ALA A 483 -1.06 22.57 -1.38
CA ALA A 483 -0.71 23.97 -1.42
C ALA A 483 -0.04 24.25 -2.77
N VAL A 484 -0.85 24.59 -3.76
CA VAL A 484 -0.37 24.86 -5.10
C VAL A 484 -0.04 26.34 -5.23
N ALA A 485 1.19 26.63 -5.68
CA ALA A 485 1.78 27.95 -5.87
C ALA A 485 1.16 28.76 -7.02
N LEU A 486 -0.17 28.77 -7.16
CA LEU A 486 -0.88 29.49 -8.23
C LEU A 486 -1.53 30.78 -7.74
N VAL A 487 -2.16 30.77 -6.57
CA VAL A 487 -2.87 31.97 -6.05
C VAL A 487 -1.90 33.10 -5.68
N PRO A 488 -0.78 32.85 -4.97
CA PRO A 488 0.11 33.94 -4.61
C PRO A 488 0.69 34.64 -5.85
N PRO A 489 1.16 33.93 -6.90
CA PRO A 489 1.61 34.62 -8.11
C PRO A 489 0.51 35.38 -8.85
N LEU A 490 -0.74 34.90 -8.84
CA LEU A 490 -1.87 35.66 -9.38
C LEU A 490 -2.17 36.92 -8.55
N ALA A 491 -2.12 36.83 -7.22
CA ALA A 491 -2.33 37.97 -6.34
C ALA A 491 -1.23 39.02 -6.52
N VAL A 492 0.05 38.62 -6.58
CA VAL A 492 1.17 39.54 -6.91
C VAL A 492 0.98 40.15 -8.29
N SER A 493 0.52 39.38 -9.28
CA SER A 493 0.20 39.94 -10.60
C SER A 493 -0.89 41.01 -10.51
N GLY A 494 -1.94 40.76 -9.73
CA GLY A 494 -2.99 41.75 -9.46
C GLY A 494 -2.49 42.98 -8.70
N ILE A 495 -1.57 42.83 -7.75
CA ILE A 495 -0.88 43.96 -7.08
C ILE A 495 -0.14 44.80 -8.13
N GLY A 496 0.57 44.18 -9.07
CA GLY A 496 1.27 44.87 -10.16
C GLY A 496 0.33 45.65 -11.06
N LEU A 497 -0.83 45.08 -11.40
CA LEU A 497 -1.87 45.81 -12.11
C LEU A 497 -2.41 47.00 -11.30
N GLY A 498 -2.62 46.81 -9.99
CA GLY A 498 -3.06 47.87 -9.08
C GLY A 498 -2.06 49.03 -8.98
N TRP A 499 -0.77 48.74 -8.95
CA TRP A 499 0.31 49.73 -8.93
C TRP A 499 0.66 50.31 -10.32
N GLY A 500 0.23 49.68 -11.41
CA GLY A 500 0.71 49.99 -12.76
C GLY A 500 2.15 49.51 -13.03
N ASP A 501 2.71 48.66 -12.16
CA ASP A 501 4.03 48.06 -12.34
C ASP A 501 3.93 46.82 -13.25
N TRP A 502 4.27 47.05 -14.52
CA TRP A 502 4.22 46.03 -15.54
C TRP A 502 5.32 44.97 -15.41
N THR A 503 6.44 45.31 -14.77
CA THR A 503 7.53 44.36 -14.49
C THR A 503 7.09 43.37 -13.43
N LEU A 504 6.47 43.87 -12.35
CA LEU A 504 5.90 43.06 -11.28
C LEU A 504 4.80 42.13 -11.79
N PHE A 505 3.90 42.66 -12.63
CA PHE A 505 2.85 41.87 -13.28
C PHE A 505 3.43 40.73 -14.12
N ARG A 506 4.32 41.04 -15.06
CA ARG A 506 4.84 40.03 -16.01
C ARG A 506 5.65 38.93 -15.33
N GLY A 507 6.50 39.28 -14.36
CA GLY A 507 7.33 38.29 -13.66
C GLY A 507 6.50 37.27 -12.90
N SER A 508 5.53 37.74 -12.12
CA SER A 508 4.67 36.86 -11.32
C SER A 508 3.60 36.14 -12.16
N PHE A 509 3.11 36.77 -13.23
CA PHE A 509 2.16 36.12 -14.13
C PHE A 509 2.82 35.00 -14.94
N LEU A 510 4.09 35.19 -15.31
CA LEU A 510 4.90 34.13 -15.92
C LEU A 510 5.04 32.93 -14.97
N LEU A 511 5.34 33.16 -13.68
CA LEU A 511 5.38 32.11 -12.65
C LEU A 511 4.04 31.35 -12.56
N PHE A 512 2.92 32.07 -12.61
CA PHE A 512 1.60 31.43 -12.65
C PHE A 512 1.44 30.52 -13.89
N LEU A 513 1.78 31.02 -15.08
CA LEU A 513 1.64 30.24 -16.33
C LEU A 513 2.56 29.00 -16.35
N THR A 514 3.79 29.13 -15.87
CA THR A 514 4.73 28.00 -15.79
C THR A 514 4.20 26.91 -14.87
N ASN A 515 3.65 27.31 -13.72
CA ASN A 515 3.06 26.39 -12.77
C ASN A 515 1.81 25.74 -13.34
N LEU A 516 0.92 26.51 -13.97
CA LEU A 516 -0.29 26.01 -14.59
C LEU A 516 0.01 24.95 -15.66
N PHE A 517 0.86 25.26 -16.64
CA PHE A 517 1.18 24.33 -17.72
C PHE A 517 2.00 23.13 -17.23
N GLY A 518 2.89 23.32 -16.26
CA GLY A 518 3.61 22.23 -15.59
C GLY A 518 2.66 21.23 -14.93
N ILE A 519 1.66 21.72 -14.19
CA ILE A 519 0.62 20.90 -13.55
C ILE A 519 -0.21 20.16 -14.61
N VAL A 520 -0.65 20.84 -15.67
CA VAL A 520 -1.43 20.22 -16.76
C VAL A 520 -0.63 19.11 -17.43
N LEU A 521 0.64 19.36 -17.78
CA LEU A 521 1.50 18.36 -18.41
C LEU A 521 1.70 17.13 -17.50
N ALA A 522 1.98 17.36 -16.22
CA ALA A 522 2.17 16.30 -15.24
C ALA A 522 0.87 15.50 -15.00
N GLY A 523 -0.27 16.18 -14.93
CA GLY A 523 -1.58 15.56 -14.84
C GLY A 523 -1.90 14.70 -16.06
N ASN A 524 -1.59 15.19 -17.27
CA ASN A 524 -1.76 14.45 -18.52
C ASN A 524 -0.99 13.14 -18.49
N LEU A 525 0.30 13.20 -18.13
CA LEU A 525 1.16 12.03 -18.05
C LEU A 525 0.64 11.03 -16.99
N THR A 526 0.18 11.55 -15.85
CA THR A 526 -0.37 10.72 -14.76
C THR A 526 -1.63 9.98 -15.18
N PHE A 527 -2.60 10.66 -15.80
CA PHE A 527 -3.82 10.01 -16.30
C PHE A 527 -3.52 8.97 -17.38
N LEU A 528 -2.55 9.25 -18.25
CA LEU A 528 -2.13 8.31 -19.29
C LEU A 528 -1.50 7.04 -18.67
N LEU A 529 -0.60 7.20 -17.68
CA LEU A 529 0.04 6.09 -16.98
C LEU A 529 -0.96 5.24 -16.19
N LEU A 530 -1.98 5.87 -15.60
CA LEU A 530 -3.05 5.21 -14.88
C LEU A 530 -4.11 4.58 -15.80
N GLY A 531 -4.01 4.75 -17.13
CA GLY A 531 -4.91 4.13 -18.10
C GLY A 531 -6.22 4.89 -18.34
N PHE A 532 -6.34 6.13 -17.87
CA PHE A 532 -7.51 6.97 -18.09
C PHE A 532 -7.57 7.57 -19.50
N GLY A 533 -6.58 7.36 -20.37
CA GLY A 533 -6.58 7.86 -21.76
C GLY A 533 -5.92 6.90 -22.77
N PRO A 534 -6.41 6.83 -24.02
CA PRO A 534 -5.77 6.03 -25.06
C PRO A 534 -4.51 6.72 -25.61
N PHE A 535 -3.35 6.06 -25.50
CA PHE A 535 -2.03 6.56 -25.94
C PHE A 535 -2.02 7.14 -27.36
N GLY A 536 -2.75 6.52 -28.31
CA GLY A 536 -2.79 6.98 -29.70
C GLY A 536 -3.46 8.34 -29.89
N ARG A 537 -4.54 8.65 -29.15
CA ARG A 537 -5.24 9.94 -29.24
C ARG A 537 -4.57 11.02 -28.38
N ALA A 538 -3.99 10.61 -27.25
CA ALA A 538 -3.33 11.52 -26.32
C ALA A 538 -2.07 12.20 -26.88
N ARG A 539 -1.45 11.65 -27.96
CA ARG A 539 -0.19 12.17 -28.53
C ARG A 539 -0.26 13.66 -28.89
N ARG A 540 -1.35 14.11 -29.52
CA ARG A 540 -1.51 15.53 -29.90
C ARG A 540 -1.60 16.43 -28.67
N GLY A 541 -2.46 16.10 -27.70
CA GLY A 541 -2.60 16.86 -26.46
C GLY A 541 -1.32 16.92 -25.63
N LEU A 542 -0.57 15.81 -25.57
CA LEU A 542 0.72 15.75 -24.89
C LEU A 542 1.76 16.65 -25.58
N LEU A 543 1.85 16.60 -26.92
CA LEU A 543 2.76 17.46 -27.69
C LEU A 543 2.44 18.94 -27.50
N VAL A 544 1.15 19.32 -27.51
CA VAL A 544 0.73 20.71 -27.26
C VAL A 544 1.10 21.15 -25.85
N SER A 545 0.84 20.33 -24.84
CA SER A 545 1.19 20.65 -23.45
C SER A 545 2.70 20.77 -23.25
N LEU A 546 3.47 19.88 -23.88
CA LEU A 546 4.94 19.92 -23.84
C LEU A 546 5.48 21.17 -24.54
N ALA A 547 4.91 21.54 -25.69
CA ALA A 547 5.28 22.76 -26.42
C ALA A 547 4.99 24.01 -25.58
N LEU A 548 3.81 24.09 -24.95
CA LEU A 548 3.47 25.20 -24.04
C LEU A 548 4.44 25.29 -22.87
N VAL A 549 4.73 24.17 -22.19
CA VAL A 549 5.72 24.16 -21.11
C VAL A 549 7.09 24.61 -21.62
N ALA A 550 7.54 24.14 -22.78
CA ALA A 550 8.84 24.53 -23.36
C ALA A 550 8.90 26.03 -23.66
N VAL A 551 7.84 26.60 -24.25
CA VAL A 551 7.76 28.04 -24.55
C VAL A 551 7.82 28.88 -23.27
N VAL A 552 7.05 28.51 -22.25
CA VAL A 552 6.99 29.30 -21.01
C VAL A 552 8.23 29.05 -20.12
N SER A 553 8.92 27.91 -20.28
CA SER A 553 10.18 27.63 -19.56
C SER A 553 11.40 28.34 -20.17
N ALA A 554 11.34 28.75 -21.43
CA ALA A 554 12.44 29.48 -22.08
C ALA A 554 12.85 30.76 -21.32
N PRO A 555 11.93 31.69 -20.96
CA PRO A 555 12.29 32.87 -20.17
C PRO A 555 12.74 32.52 -18.73
N LEU A 556 12.24 31.43 -18.14
CA LEU A 556 12.73 30.95 -16.84
C LEU A 556 14.21 30.54 -16.89
N GLY A 557 14.62 29.87 -17.98
CA GLY A 557 16.01 29.47 -18.17
C GLY A 557 16.95 30.67 -18.21
N VAL A 558 16.53 31.75 -18.89
CA VAL A 558 17.29 33.01 -18.94
C VAL A 558 17.32 33.69 -17.57
N GLY A 559 16.20 33.76 -16.87
CA GLY A 559 16.13 34.32 -15.51
C GLY A 559 16.98 33.56 -14.50
N PHE A 560 16.95 32.22 -14.57
CA PHE A 560 17.77 31.35 -13.75
C PHE A 560 19.26 31.52 -14.03
N ALA A 561 19.66 31.62 -15.30
CA ALA A 561 21.05 31.88 -15.67
C ALA A 561 21.56 33.23 -15.10
N ARG A 562 20.76 34.30 -15.22
CA ARG A 562 21.07 35.62 -14.63
C ARG A 562 21.21 35.55 -13.10
N MET A 563 20.28 34.87 -12.43
CA MET A 563 20.35 34.69 -10.97
C MET A 563 21.61 33.92 -10.54
N VAL A 564 22.00 32.88 -11.29
CA VAL A 564 23.23 32.12 -11.03
C VAL A 564 24.47 33.01 -11.20
N GLU A 565 24.49 33.84 -12.24
CA GLU A 565 25.57 34.81 -12.50
C GLU A 565 25.66 35.86 -11.38
N GLU A 566 24.55 36.48 -10.99
CA GLU A 566 24.49 37.42 -9.87
C GLU A 566 25.02 36.79 -8.56
N LYS A 567 24.57 35.57 -8.24
CA LYS A 567 25.04 34.85 -7.04
C LYS A 567 26.51 34.42 -7.15
N ALA A 568 27.02 34.17 -8.35
CA ALA A 568 28.44 33.89 -8.57
C ALA A 568 29.29 35.13 -8.28
N VAL A 569 28.86 36.31 -8.74
CA VAL A 569 29.49 37.60 -8.44
C VAL A 569 29.49 37.87 -6.93
N VAL A 570 28.33 37.76 -6.28
CA VAL A 570 28.24 37.92 -4.81
C VAL A 570 29.16 36.94 -4.10
N ARG A 571 29.18 35.66 -4.48
CA ARG A 571 30.06 34.65 -3.85
C ARG A 571 31.54 34.93 -4.10
N ALA A 572 31.90 35.50 -5.25
CA ALA A 572 33.27 35.84 -5.58
C ALA A 572 33.79 37.05 -4.78
N LEU A 573 32.92 37.97 -4.41
CA LEU A 573 33.25 39.23 -3.73
C LEU A 573 32.97 39.21 -2.23
N GLU A 574 31.98 38.46 -1.75
CA GLU A 574 31.60 38.43 -0.34
C GLU A 574 32.73 37.85 0.53
N GLY A 575 33.25 38.65 1.45
CA GLY A 575 34.39 38.29 2.31
C GLY A 575 35.73 38.31 1.59
N TRP A 576 35.79 38.77 0.33
CA TRP A 576 37.03 38.96 -0.39
C TRP A 576 37.79 40.18 0.15
N GLU A 577 39.11 40.05 0.28
CA GLU A 577 40.00 41.12 0.72
C GLU A 577 40.80 41.66 -0.47
N ALA A 578 40.70 42.96 -0.70
CA ALA A 578 41.43 43.67 -1.73
C ALA A 578 42.02 44.94 -1.13
N GLU A 579 43.33 45.18 -1.31
CA GLU A 579 44.02 46.39 -0.82
C GLU A 579 43.85 46.62 0.70
N GLY A 580 43.75 45.55 1.50
CA GLY A 580 43.52 45.63 2.95
C GLY A 580 42.08 45.98 3.36
N VAL A 581 41.14 45.95 2.41
CA VAL A 581 39.71 46.19 2.60
C VAL A 581 38.94 44.89 2.38
N VAL A 582 38.11 44.51 3.34
CA VAL A 582 37.23 43.34 3.24
C VAL A 582 35.84 43.77 2.76
N LEU A 583 35.37 43.15 1.68
CA LEU A 583 34.02 43.38 1.18
C LEU A 583 33.00 42.56 1.98
N ARG A 584 31.90 43.18 2.38
CA ARG A 584 30.75 42.55 3.04
C ARG A 584 29.45 43.09 2.51
N GLU A 585 28.37 42.32 2.68
CA GLU A 585 27.02 42.73 2.27
C GLU A 585 26.98 43.12 0.79
N VAL A 586 27.62 42.32 -0.06
CA VAL A 586 27.69 42.56 -1.49
C VAL A 586 26.32 42.27 -2.11
N ALA A 587 25.75 43.28 -2.74
CA ALA A 587 24.52 43.21 -3.51
C ALA A 587 24.77 43.63 -4.95
N VAL A 588 24.23 42.86 -5.89
CA VAL A 588 24.30 43.14 -7.33
C VAL A 588 22.96 43.70 -7.77
N ARG A 589 22.98 44.77 -8.57
CA ARG A 589 21.80 45.32 -9.25
C ARG A 589 22.02 45.30 -10.77
N PRO A 590 20.96 45.03 -11.56
CA PRO A 590 21.06 45.09 -13.01
C PRO A 590 21.45 46.50 -13.47
N GLY A 591 22.45 46.60 -14.34
CA GLY A 591 22.93 47.85 -14.93
C GLY A 591 24.00 47.58 -15.99
N ASP A 592 24.21 48.53 -16.90
CA ASP A 592 25.32 48.52 -17.87
C ASP A 592 26.09 49.84 -17.77
N PRO A 593 27.26 49.87 -17.10
CA PRO A 593 27.99 48.76 -16.47
C PRO A 593 27.32 48.21 -15.19
N LEU A 594 27.70 46.98 -14.78
CA LEU A 594 27.09 46.25 -13.66
C LEU A 594 27.13 47.07 -12.36
N TYR A 595 26.00 47.21 -11.68
CA TYR A 595 25.91 48.02 -10.47
C TYR A 595 26.11 47.14 -9.23
N LEU A 596 27.11 47.48 -8.41
CA LEU A 596 27.50 46.77 -7.19
C LEU A 596 27.32 47.69 -5.99
N SER A 597 26.63 47.22 -4.97
CA SER A 597 26.58 47.83 -3.65
C SER A 597 27.36 46.95 -2.69
N ALA A 598 28.32 47.49 -1.94
CA ALA A 598 29.09 46.72 -0.98
C ALA A 598 29.51 47.55 0.23
N ARG A 599 29.57 46.92 1.41
CA ARG A 599 30.20 47.50 2.60
C ARG A 599 31.69 47.20 2.60
N LEU A 600 32.51 48.25 2.60
CA LEU A 600 33.95 48.20 2.62
C LEU A 600 34.46 48.29 4.07
N LEU A 601 34.98 47.18 4.61
CA LEU A 601 35.56 47.13 5.95
C LEU A 601 37.07 47.37 5.91
N SER A 602 37.54 48.42 6.57
CA SER A 602 38.97 48.74 6.67
C SER A 602 39.40 49.00 8.11
N SER A 603 40.71 48.84 8.40
CA SER A 603 41.31 49.22 9.69
C SER A 603 41.58 50.72 9.82
N SER A 604 41.56 51.44 8.70
CA SER A 604 41.79 52.89 8.61
C SER A 604 40.69 53.59 7.81
N THR A 605 40.65 54.92 7.87
CA THR A 605 39.80 55.73 6.98
C THR A 605 40.21 55.50 5.53
N LEU A 606 39.23 55.30 4.66
CA LEU A 606 39.42 55.16 3.20
C LEU A 606 39.23 56.53 2.54
N ASP A 607 40.19 56.93 1.70
CA ASP A 607 40.09 58.08 0.81
C ASP A 607 39.51 57.66 -0.55
N ASP A 608 39.05 58.64 -1.35
CA ASP A 608 38.46 58.37 -2.67
C ASP A 608 39.41 57.57 -3.59
N ALA A 609 40.72 57.83 -3.46
CA ALA A 609 41.74 57.10 -4.21
C ALA A 609 41.83 55.62 -3.80
N ALA A 610 41.64 55.28 -2.52
CA ALA A 610 41.57 53.88 -2.08
C ALA A 610 40.29 53.19 -2.53
N VAL A 611 39.16 53.89 -2.53
CA VAL A 611 37.88 53.33 -3.04
C VAL A 611 38.00 53.02 -4.54
N GLU A 612 38.63 53.90 -5.33
CA GLU A 612 38.89 53.63 -6.75
C GLU A 612 39.88 52.47 -6.99
N ARG A 613 40.87 52.27 -6.10
CA ARG A 613 41.75 51.08 -6.18
C ARG A 613 40.97 49.79 -5.92
N VAL A 614 40.10 49.79 -4.92
CA VAL A 614 39.21 48.64 -4.63
C VAL A 614 38.27 48.39 -5.81
N LYS A 615 37.67 49.43 -6.39
CA LYS A 615 36.84 49.31 -7.61
C LYS A 615 37.61 48.65 -8.76
N ARG A 616 38.82 49.13 -9.08
CA ARG A 616 39.65 48.52 -10.13
C ARG A 616 40.02 47.07 -9.83
N ALA A 617 40.26 46.74 -8.57
CA ALA A 617 40.51 45.37 -8.15
C ALA A 617 39.27 44.48 -8.39
N ILE A 618 38.07 45.00 -8.10
CA ILE A 618 36.79 44.31 -8.41
C ILE A 618 36.62 44.13 -9.92
N GLU A 619 36.86 45.16 -10.72
CA GLU A 619 36.78 45.09 -12.20
C GLU A 619 37.75 44.03 -12.75
N SER A 620 38.98 43.99 -12.25
CA SER A 620 39.98 42.99 -12.64
C SER A 620 39.59 41.57 -12.20
N ARG A 621 38.88 41.43 -11.08
CA ARG A 621 38.45 40.13 -10.56
C ARG A 621 37.26 39.55 -11.33
N LEU A 622 36.35 40.43 -11.76
CA LEU A 622 35.15 40.06 -12.49
C LEU A 622 35.33 40.08 -14.02
N ASP A 623 36.44 40.63 -14.52
CA ASP A 623 36.74 40.81 -15.94
C ASP A 623 35.65 41.61 -16.69
N GLN A 624 35.05 42.59 -16.00
CA GLN A 624 33.99 43.46 -16.54
C GLN A 624 33.93 44.79 -15.77
N PRO A 625 33.48 45.89 -16.41
CA PRO A 625 33.34 47.20 -15.77
C PRO A 625 32.21 47.19 -14.74
N VAL A 626 32.40 47.91 -13.61
CA VAL A 626 31.39 48.01 -12.55
C VAL A 626 31.16 49.44 -12.07
N THR A 627 29.92 49.75 -11.71
CA THR A 627 29.59 50.93 -10.91
C THR A 627 29.53 50.51 -9.45
N LEU A 628 30.34 51.11 -8.58
CA LEU A 628 30.43 50.75 -7.16
C LEU A 628 29.76 51.81 -6.28
N GLU A 629 28.72 51.41 -5.55
CA GLU A 629 28.16 52.11 -4.40
C GLU A 629 28.78 51.50 -3.13
N ALA A 630 29.51 52.30 -2.36
CA ALA A 630 30.33 51.81 -1.25
C ALA A 630 29.90 52.43 0.09
N ASP A 631 29.55 51.57 1.05
CA ASP A 631 29.40 51.94 2.46
C ASP A 631 30.71 51.68 3.19
N VAL A 632 31.40 52.72 3.66
CA VAL A 632 32.68 52.56 4.35
C VAL A 632 32.47 52.34 5.86
N ALA A 633 32.99 51.22 6.38
CA ALA A 633 32.97 50.89 7.80
C ALA A 633 34.38 50.64 8.34
N ILE A 634 34.73 51.26 9.47
CA ILE A 634 36.05 51.13 10.08
C ILE A 634 35.97 50.11 11.22
N ARG A 635 36.80 49.06 11.14
CA ARG A 635 36.98 48.06 12.20
C ARG A 635 38.25 48.37 12.98
N ARG A 636 38.10 48.85 14.21
CA ARG A 636 39.21 49.12 15.14
C ARG A 636 39.46 47.95 16.08
#